data_AF-A0A5E4LQ93-F1
#
_entry.id   AF-A0A5E4LQ93-F1
#
_cell.length_a   1.000
_cell.length_b   1.000
_cell.length_c   1.000
_cell.angle_alpha   90.00
_cell.angle_beta   90.00
_cell.angle_gamma   90.00
#
_symmetry.space_group_name_H-M   'P 1'
#
loop_
_entity.id
_entity.type
_entity.pdbx_description
1 polymer ?
#
loop_
_entity_poly.entity_id
_entity_poly.type
_entity_poly.pdbx_seq_one_letter_code
_entity_poly.pdbx_strand_id
1 'polypeptide(L)'
;MAPETGLAIFCGNVSDNPARTDIELFTIFPPEPITISLYRCDSRFFLEPLERTVDNKDTYGMVVLDGRECTLATLRGTNITILRRLNSTAHSKIRKGGQCLAPDTLIQTTEGRILPVSAFVSGEKIKGADLSEFRIGDWECSDKFETKAKKAYRIVVHAPKMEITATAWHRFFTLTEGGVRETYAKDLKIGDRVLVAKHVGHEGHEVQVRYKPEMKIVLDGSAYAHLRAIRREFGWTQEQVAQKLGITQMAVCRMERGEIPLSAEKIRQMHKEYDLELDEGKYAQPILKLPSIYTPKLAYLLGVIAGDGTLDGNRIIIYESYEQMTRKYSQVIKEATGLEAVQREVDKTHQKGSFAKKSYLELRIYSKEFAQFVEQENPQVIASSEERSVPDAVQRSGLDVQRAFLSGLFDAEGYLHGKRVEIAMRSETMMRQVQAMLLRVGIRASCGSKTVPGNPQWCVSISDLESLKNFNKQIGFGRQDKSERLGKIAGRRQAMQFVEQVPADGREVYALARQLGLKTSDFHAASAFFRNKKPLGRATFEKSIAPVMRKRAQEKGMEGQTQKLLQKWLSDDIGVARVAQKIPIDGERPYIDLTVPNAFNFVANGFIVHNSARRFERLIEESIEYYYKRIGEAMDQYFVSGNKGIIVGGPGPAKEDFIKMSPFNYQIKVLGKPIDTGYTDEQGLRELMAKCGDIIHAQEANREKQLIDKFIKEVVSGGLAIYGEANVRAALESKQASMLLISEGLKWKRYHVRLQGGEERFINKRAEEDPPKQTHDGQNCTVLSTVDLADNLIEIADASKTKTEIISTDTSEGAQFFQSFYGMGAFLRYK
;
A
#
# COMPACT_ATOMS: atom_id res chain seq x y z
N MET A 1 -53.75 22.78 0.62
CA MET A 1 -52.72 21.71 0.56
C MET A 1 -52.66 21.07 1.93
N ALA A 2 -52.56 19.74 2.00
CA ALA A 2 -52.37 19.08 3.29
C ALA A 2 -51.00 19.47 3.88
N PRO A 3 -50.91 19.73 5.20
CA PRO A 3 -49.64 19.97 5.89
C PRO A 3 -48.67 18.80 5.72
N GLU A 4 -47.35 19.07 5.74
CA GLU A 4 -46.31 18.03 5.55
C GLU A 4 -46.36 16.93 6.62
N THR A 5 -46.89 17.22 7.81
CA THR A 5 -47.05 16.26 8.92
C THR A 5 -48.45 15.64 9.01
N GLY A 6 -49.36 15.96 8.08
CA GLY A 6 -50.74 15.49 8.09
C GLY A 6 -51.73 16.44 8.80
N LEU A 7 -53.00 16.04 8.86
CA LEU A 7 -54.10 16.84 9.40
C LEU A 7 -55.10 15.95 10.15
N ALA A 8 -55.38 16.27 11.42
CA ALA A 8 -56.44 15.63 12.20
C ALA A 8 -57.56 16.64 12.50
N ILE A 9 -58.80 16.26 12.23
CA ILE A 9 -59.99 17.09 12.46
C ILE A 9 -60.99 16.30 13.31
N PHE A 10 -61.40 16.89 14.43
CA PHE A 10 -62.43 16.38 15.31
C PHE A 10 -63.63 17.33 15.29
N CYS A 11 -64.83 16.82 15.07
CA CYS A 11 -66.06 17.62 14.94
C CYS A 11 -67.23 16.90 15.61
N GLY A 12 -67.96 17.59 16.49
CA GLY A 12 -69.08 17.00 17.22
C GLY A 12 -69.98 18.05 17.87
N ASN A 13 -71.23 17.66 18.18
CA ASN A 13 -72.15 18.50 18.95
C ASN A 13 -71.79 18.38 20.44
N VAL A 14 -71.36 19.49 21.05
CA VAL A 14 -70.96 19.56 22.46
C VAL A 14 -72.10 20.00 23.38
N SER A 15 -73.31 20.20 22.85
CA SER A 15 -74.47 20.57 23.66
C SER A 15 -75.01 19.40 24.49
N ASP A 16 -75.23 19.63 25.79
CA ASP A 16 -75.90 18.68 26.70
C ASP A 16 -77.36 18.39 26.33
N ASN A 17 -77.96 19.22 25.46
CA ASN A 17 -79.30 19.02 24.92
C ASN A 17 -79.24 18.64 23.43
N PRO A 18 -79.60 17.42 23.04
CA PRO A 18 -79.53 16.95 21.64
C PRO A 18 -80.35 17.78 20.64
N ALA A 19 -81.35 18.52 21.11
CA ALA A 19 -82.19 19.39 20.28
C ALA A 19 -81.56 20.76 20.00
N ARG A 20 -80.45 21.11 20.67
CA ARG A 20 -79.69 22.34 20.45
C ARG A 20 -78.38 21.98 19.77
N THR A 21 -78.14 22.58 18.60
CA THR A 21 -76.95 22.31 17.81
C THR A 21 -75.85 23.28 18.23
N ASP A 22 -74.81 22.75 18.88
CA ASP A 22 -73.59 23.48 19.24
C ASP A 22 -72.39 22.67 18.77
N ILE A 23 -72.01 22.86 17.50
CA ILE A 23 -70.96 22.06 16.85
C ILE A 23 -69.64 22.77 17.01
N GLU A 24 -68.69 22.10 17.66
CA GLU A 24 -67.30 22.55 17.73
C GLU A 24 -66.40 21.72 16.83
N LEU A 25 -65.38 22.38 16.29
CA LEU A 25 -64.40 21.78 15.41
C LEU A 25 -62.99 22.06 15.93
N PHE A 26 -62.25 20.98 16.18
CA PHE A 26 -60.86 21.01 16.61
C PHE A 26 -59.97 20.52 15.49
N THR A 27 -58.98 21.31 15.13
CA THR A 27 -57.97 20.94 14.13
C THR A 27 -56.62 20.84 14.81
N ILE A 28 -55.93 19.72 14.59
CA ILE A 28 -54.59 19.48 15.13
C ILE A 28 -53.65 19.19 13.96
N PHE A 29 -52.52 19.91 13.97
CA PHE A 29 -51.37 19.61 13.11
C PHE A 29 -50.41 18.72 13.91
N PRO A 30 -50.27 17.44 13.54
CA PRO A 30 -49.37 16.52 14.24
C PRO A 30 -47.92 17.03 14.17
N PRO A 31 -47.12 16.88 15.25
CA PRO A 31 -45.71 17.25 15.22
C PRO A 31 -44.86 16.29 14.37
N GLU A 32 -45.34 15.05 14.17
CA GLU A 32 -44.71 14.03 13.32
C GLU A 32 -45.68 13.57 12.20
N PRO A 33 -45.19 13.20 11.01
CA PRO A 33 -46.03 12.77 9.90
C PRO A 33 -46.88 11.54 10.21
N ILE A 34 -48.20 11.66 10.04
CA ILE A 34 -49.13 10.54 10.17
C ILE A 34 -49.29 9.83 8.82
N THR A 35 -49.16 8.50 8.82
CA THR A 35 -49.25 7.66 7.60
C THR A 35 -50.62 7.00 7.40
N ILE A 36 -51.58 7.19 8.33
CA ILE A 36 -52.94 6.65 8.25
C ILE A 36 -53.91 7.69 7.67
N SER A 37 -54.84 7.24 6.82
CA SER A 37 -55.98 8.04 6.36
C SER A 37 -57.27 7.37 6.85
N LEU A 38 -57.99 8.04 7.75
CA LEU A 38 -59.17 7.48 8.43
C LEU A 38 -60.25 8.56 8.57
N TYR A 39 -61.49 8.20 8.26
CA TYR A 39 -62.70 8.97 8.60
C TYR A 39 -63.64 8.07 9.39
N ARG A 40 -64.05 8.52 10.59
CA ARG A 40 -64.93 7.75 11.47
C ARG A 40 -65.91 8.69 12.17
N CYS A 41 -67.19 8.38 12.08
CA CYS A 41 -68.24 9.02 12.86
C CYS A 41 -68.63 8.06 14.00
N ASP A 42 -68.45 8.50 15.23
CA ASP A 42 -68.71 7.69 16.42
C ASP A 42 -69.13 8.61 17.58
N SER A 43 -69.64 8.03 18.66
CA SER A 43 -70.02 8.73 19.89
C SER A 43 -68.83 9.29 20.68
N ARG A 44 -67.60 8.92 20.32
CA ARG A 44 -66.34 9.38 20.93
C ARG A 44 -65.28 9.59 19.84
N PHE A 45 -64.35 10.52 20.08
CA PHE A 45 -63.21 10.72 19.19
C PHE A 45 -62.19 9.58 19.30
N PHE A 46 -61.69 9.14 18.15
CA PHE A 46 -60.68 8.08 18.07
C PHE A 46 -59.28 8.71 18.11
N LEU A 47 -58.66 8.71 19.29
CA LEU A 47 -57.41 9.43 19.57
C LEU A 47 -56.14 8.56 19.46
N GLU A 48 -56.27 7.23 19.43
CA GLU A 48 -55.14 6.28 19.42
C GLU A 48 -54.01 6.61 18.42
N PRO A 49 -54.28 7.02 17.15
CA PRO A 49 -53.20 7.32 16.21
C PRO A 49 -52.38 8.56 16.59
N LEU A 50 -53.00 9.54 17.25
CA LEU A 50 -52.33 10.75 17.73
C LEU A 50 -51.61 10.50 19.05
N GLU A 51 -52.20 9.73 19.97
CA GLU A 51 -51.57 9.37 21.24
C GLU A 51 -50.23 8.64 21.01
N ARG A 52 -50.17 7.72 20.03
CA ARG A 52 -48.93 7.05 19.61
C ARG A 52 -47.83 7.98 19.08
N THR A 53 -48.16 9.23 18.74
CA THR A 53 -47.17 10.26 18.32
C THR A 53 -46.68 11.11 19.49
N VAL A 54 -47.39 11.12 20.61
CA VAL A 54 -47.06 11.91 21.81
C VAL A 54 -46.25 11.10 22.83
N ASP A 55 -46.23 9.77 22.73
CA ASP A 55 -45.38 8.92 23.55
C ASP A 55 -43.88 9.22 23.34
N ASN A 56 -43.15 9.43 24.44
CA ASN A 56 -41.70 9.61 24.46
C ASN A 56 -41.00 8.36 23.91
N LYS A 57 -40.78 8.33 22.60
CA LYS A 57 -40.05 7.22 21.96
C LYS A 57 -38.59 7.30 22.34
N ASP A 58 -38.15 6.23 22.98
CA ASP A 58 -36.76 6.00 23.28
C ASP A 58 -35.92 6.09 22.00
N THR A 59 -34.82 6.83 22.10
CA THR A 59 -33.85 6.91 21.00
C THR A 59 -32.75 5.86 21.27
N TYR A 60 -32.47 5.04 20.26
CA TYR A 60 -31.41 4.03 20.28
C TYR A 60 -30.33 4.40 19.26
N GLY A 61 -29.07 4.15 19.59
CA GLY A 61 -27.98 4.25 18.63
C GLY A 61 -27.88 2.97 17.79
N MET A 62 -27.50 3.09 16.52
CA MET A 62 -27.21 1.97 15.63
C MET A 62 -25.83 2.17 15.00
N VAL A 63 -25.03 1.12 14.99
CA VAL A 63 -23.71 1.10 14.34
C VAL A 63 -23.63 -0.14 13.47
N VAL A 64 -23.40 0.03 12.18
CA VAL A 64 -23.16 -1.09 11.26
C VAL A 64 -21.75 -0.95 10.70
N LEU A 65 -20.89 -1.94 10.91
CA LEU A 65 -19.49 -1.88 10.49
C LEU A 65 -18.96 -3.17 9.87
N ASP A 66 -17.99 -3.04 8.98
CA ASP A 66 -17.13 -4.12 8.53
C ASP A 66 -15.64 -3.70 8.58
N GLY A 67 -14.76 -4.51 7.98
CA GLY A 67 -13.33 -4.19 7.93
C GLY A 67 -12.95 -3.02 7.02
N ARG A 68 -13.91 -2.43 6.29
CA ARG A 68 -13.70 -1.40 5.25
C ARG A 68 -14.46 -0.12 5.53
N GLU A 69 -15.65 -0.17 6.10
CA GLU A 69 -16.51 0.98 6.34
C GLU A 69 -17.46 0.77 7.53
N CYS A 70 -18.00 1.88 8.04
CA CYS A 70 -18.86 1.93 9.21
C CYS A 70 -19.89 3.06 9.05
N THR A 71 -21.14 2.78 9.41
CA THR A 71 -22.25 3.73 9.41
C THR A 71 -22.86 3.84 10.80
N LEU A 72 -22.92 5.06 11.34
CA LEU A 72 -23.59 5.40 12.60
C LEU A 72 -24.95 6.05 12.31
N ALA A 73 -25.98 5.65 13.04
CA ALA A 73 -27.33 6.17 12.93
C ALA A 73 -28.07 6.20 14.28
N THR A 74 -29.16 6.95 14.37
CA THR A 74 -30.14 6.87 15.48
C THR A 74 -31.44 6.26 15.01
N LEU A 75 -32.09 5.51 15.90
CA LEU A 75 -33.40 4.93 15.75
C LEU A 75 -34.35 5.58 16.76
N ARG A 76 -35.43 6.20 16.29
CA ARG A 76 -36.53 6.69 17.12
C ARG A 76 -37.85 6.13 16.59
N GLY A 77 -38.43 5.19 17.34
CA GLY A 77 -39.56 4.39 16.85
C GLY A 77 -39.16 3.60 15.60
N THR A 78 -39.72 3.97 14.45
CA THR A 78 -39.42 3.37 13.15
C THR A 78 -38.50 4.20 12.25
N ASN A 79 -38.12 5.40 12.68
CA ASN A 79 -37.31 6.32 11.89
C ASN A 79 -35.82 6.13 12.16
N ILE A 80 -35.05 5.90 11.08
CA ILE A 80 -33.59 5.80 11.09
C ILE A 80 -32.99 7.09 10.52
N THR A 81 -32.11 7.74 11.28
CA THR A 81 -31.38 8.93 10.84
C THR A 81 -29.87 8.65 10.82
N ILE A 82 -29.24 8.74 9.65
CA ILE A 82 -27.80 8.52 9.49
C ILE A 82 -27.04 9.73 10.02
N LEU A 83 -26.10 9.50 10.93
CA LEU A 83 -25.29 10.53 11.55
C LEU A 83 -23.93 10.67 10.86
N ARG A 84 -23.26 9.56 10.57
CA ARG A 84 -21.89 9.57 10.02
C ARG A 84 -21.55 8.27 9.29
N ARG A 85 -20.73 8.38 8.24
CA ARG A 85 -20.05 7.26 7.58
C ARG A 85 -18.54 7.40 7.71
N LEU A 86 -17.85 6.29 7.96
CA LEU A 86 -16.41 6.22 8.18
C LEU A 86 -15.82 5.10 7.33
N ASN A 87 -14.63 5.31 6.77
CA ASN A 87 -13.90 4.31 5.97
C ASN A 87 -12.59 3.91 6.67
N SER A 88 -12.24 2.64 6.53
CA SER A 88 -10.98 2.03 6.97
C SER A 88 -9.87 2.31 5.97
N THR A 89 -8.66 2.50 6.48
CA THR A 89 -7.41 2.61 5.71
C THR A 89 -6.62 1.31 5.72
N ALA A 90 -7.13 0.26 6.37
CA ALA A 90 -6.45 -1.02 6.53
C ALA A 90 -6.58 -1.93 5.30
N HIS A 91 -5.48 -2.57 4.90
CA HIS A 91 -5.45 -3.55 3.81
C HIS A 91 -6.00 -4.92 4.27
N SER A 92 -6.68 -5.64 3.37
CA SER A 92 -7.30 -6.96 3.67
C SER A 92 -6.26 -8.02 4.06
N LYS A 93 -6.62 -8.92 5.01
CA LYS A 93 -5.78 -10.00 5.57
C LYS A 93 -4.87 -10.69 4.54
N ILE A 94 -3.56 -10.68 4.77
CA ILE A 94 -2.58 -11.37 3.92
C ILE A 94 -2.27 -12.76 4.50
N ARG A 95 -2.29 -13.79 3.66
CA ARG A 95 -2.02 -15.18 4.06
C ARG A 95 -0.54 -15.36 4.45
N LYS A 96 -0.30 -16.07 5.57
CA LYS A 96 1.03 -16.35 6.13
C LYS A 96 1.95 -17.09 5.16
N GLY A 97 3.10 -16.47 4.86
CA GLY A 97 4.32 -17.14 4.38
C GLY A 97 4.32 -17.62 2.93
N GLY A 98 5.52 -17.65 2.34
CA GLY A 98 5.77 -18.25 1.03
C GLY A 98 5.66 -17.29 -0.15
N GLN A 99 5.84 -15.97 0.04
CA GLN A 99 5.91 -14.98 -1.04
C GLN A 99 7.37 -14.61 -1.34
N CYS A 100 8.17 -15.56 -1.81
CA CYS A 100 9.62 -15.39 -1.86
C CYS A 100 10.16 -15.50 -3.29
N LEU A 101 11.30 -14.89 -3.54
CA LEU A 101 12.02 -14.86 -4.81
C LEU A 101 13.26 -15.75 -4.75
N ALA A 102 13.75 -16.18 -5.91
CA ALA A 102 14.98 -16.95 -5.95
C ALA A 102 16.18 -16.10 -5.45
N PRO A 103 17.16 -16.69 -4.73
CA PRO A 103 18.26 -15.96 -4.10
C PRO A 103 19.09 -15.09 -5.06
N ASP A 104 19.21 -15.50 -6.31
CA ASP A 104 19.93 -14.85 -7.41
C ASP A 104 19.16 -13.68 -8.06
N THR A 105 17.92 -13.42 -7.64
CA THR A 105 17.10 -12.33 -8.18
C THR A 105 17.74 -10.99 -7.86
N LEU A 106 18.06 -10.19 -8.89
CA LEU A 106 18.70 -8.90 -8.72
C LEU A 106 17.72 -7.82 -8.31
N ILE A 107 18.14 -7.01 -7.35
CA ILE A 107 17.48 -5.78 -6.92
C ILE A 107 18.44 -4.59 -7.09
N GLN A 108 17.89 -3.38 -7.05
CA GLN A 108 18.69 -2.16 -7.12
C GLN A 108 18.53 -1.34 -5.85
N THR A 109 19.65 -0.97 -5.24
CA THR A 109 19.68 -0.07 -4.07
C THR A 109 19.69 1.40 -4.51
N THR A 110 19.32 2.31 -3.61
CA THR A 110 19.40 3.77 -3.85
C THR A 110 20.83 4.23 -4.09
N GLU A 111 21.81 3.59 -3.46
CA GLU A 111 23.25 3.83 -3.68
C GLU A 111 23.73 3.40 -5.08
N GLY A 112 22.90 2.70 -5.85
CA GLY A 112 23.23 2.26 -7.20
C GLY A 112 23.82 0.86 -7.32
N ARG A 113 23.88 0.09 -6.24
CA ARG A 113 24.33 -1.31 -6.34
C ARG A 113 23.24 -2.18 -6.97
N ILE A 114 23.66 -3.11 -7.81
CA ILE A 114 22.84 -4.14 -8.45
C ILE A 114 23.33 -5.49 -7.94
N LEU A 115 22.60 -6.05 -6.98
CA LEU A 115 23.03 -7.22 -6.23
C LEU A 115 21.88 -8.24 -6.10
N PRO A 116 22.20 -9.53 -5.98
CA PRO A 116 21.20 -10.56 -5.74
C PRO A 116 20.54 -10.33 -4.39
N VAL A 117 19.24 -10.60 -4.27
CA VAL A 117 18.47 -10.43 -3.04
C VAL A 117 19.09 -11.20 -1.85
N SER A 118 19.86 -12.26 -2.13
CA SER A 118 20.67 -12.98 -1.14
C SER A 118 21.82 -12.20 -0.54
N ALA A 119 22.42 -11.25 -1.26
CA ALA A 119 23.48 -10.39 -0.77
C ALA A 119 22.95 -9.12 -0.09
N PHE A 120 21.64 -8.86 -0.17
CA PHE A 120 21.04 -7.63 0.39
C PHE A 120 21.05 -7.62 1.92
N VAL A 121 21.22 -6.43 2.50
CA VAL A 121 21.22 -6.18 3.95
C VAL A 121 20.05 -5.25 4.29
N SER A 122 19.24 -5.63 5.27
CA SER A 122 18.10 -4.84 5.75
C SER A 122 18.53 -3.47 6.29
N GLY A 123 17.66 -2.48 6.19
CA GLY A 123 17.91 -1.09 6.58
C GLY A 123 18.36 -0.19 5.43
N GLU A 124 18.71 -0.76 4.28
CA GLU A 124 18.98 0.00 3.06
C GLU A 124 17.70 0.30 2.27
N LYS A 125 17.76 1.38 1.48
CA LYS A 125 16.69 1.74 0.55
C LYS A 125 16.87 1.02 -0.79
N ILE A 126 15.76 0.55 -1.34
CA ILE A 126 15.68 -0.15 -2.62
C ILE A 126 14.62 0.47 -3.53
N LYS A 127 14.69 0.15 -4.83
CA LYS A 127 13.73 0.63 -5.82
C LYS A 127 12.40 -0.10 -5.69
N GLY A 128 11.32 0.67 -5.58
CA GLY A 128 9.94 0.18 -5.54
C GLY A 128 8.98 1.15 -6.21
N ALA A 129 7.77 0.69 -6.52
CA ALA A 129 6.82 1.42 -7.34
C ALA A 129 5.67 2.03 -6.54
N ASP A 130 5.33 3.28 -6.82
CA ASP A 130 4.02 3.84 -6.51
C ASP A 130 3.05 3.46 -7.62
N LEU A 131 2.12 2.54 -7.32
CA LEU A 131 1.12 2.05 -8.28
C LEU A 131 -0.05 3.02 -8.49
N SER A 132 -0.16 4.08 -7.69
CA SER A 132 -1.17 5.12 -7.89
C SER A 132 -0.74 6.10 -8.99
N GLU A 133 0.55 6.44 -9.02
CA GLU A 133 1.15 7.39 -9.98
C GLU A 133 1.98 6.73 -11.08
N PHE A 134 2.21 5.43 -10.96
CA PHE A 134 3.08 4.63 -11.81
C PHE A 134 4.53 5.14 -11.85
N ARG A 135 5.05 5.55 -10.70
CA ARG A 135 6.43 6.03 -10.54
C ARG A 135 7.28 5.02 -9.81
N ILE A 136 8.57 4.98 -10.10
CA ILE A 136 9.54 4.19 -9.32
C ILE A 136 10.34 5.14 -8.45
N GLY A 137 10.38 4.85 -7.16
CA GLY A 137 11.05 5.64 -6.14
C GLY A 137 11.90 4.77 -5.20
N ASP A 138 12.49 5.43 -4.22
CA ASP A 138 13.34 4.83 -3.20
C ASP A 138 12.55 4.56 -1.92
N TRP A 139 12.62 3.32 -1.45
CA TRP A 139 11.83 2.87 -0.31
C TRP A 139 12.69 2.07 0.66
N GLU A 140 12.47 2.28 1.95
CA GLU A 140 13.18 1.55 2.99
C GLU A 140 12.79 0.06 2.98
N CYS A 141 13.80 -0.81 2.97
CA CYS A 141 13.60 -2.24 3.19
C CYS A 141 13.90 -2.58 4.64
N SER A 142 12.88 -2.86 5.43
CA SER A 142 13.02 -3.02 6.88
C SER A 142 13.54 -4.39 7.30
N ASP A 143 13.23 -5.44 6.54
CA ASP A 143 13.59 -6.81 6.90
C ASP A 143 13.84 -7.66 5.65
N LYS A 144 14.58 -8.75 5.86
CA LYS A 144 14.88 -9.80 4.88
C LYS A 144 14.67 -11.15 5.55
N PHE A 145 13.98 -12.05 4.86
CA PHE A 145 13.71 -13.40 5.35
C PHE A 145 14.14 -14.45 4.34
N GLU A 146 14.59 -15.59 4.83
CA GLU A 146 14.82 -16.78 4.01
C GLU A 146 13.83 -17.87 4.40
N THR A 147 13.23 -18.50 3.40
CA THR A 147 12.33 -19.64 3.58
C THR A 147 12.59 -20.70 2.53
N LYS A 148 12.32 -21.97 2.87
CA LYS A 148 12.37 -23.06 1.90
C LYS A 148 10.98 -23.29 1.30
N ALA A 149 10.91 -23.51 -0.01
CA ALA A 149 9.67 -23.86 -0.69
C ALA A 149 9.90 -24.98 -1.70
N LYS A 150 8.90 -25.88 -1.81
CA LYS A 150 8.91 -27.04 -2.73
C LYS A 150 8.36 -26.74 -4.11
N LYS A 151 7.51 -25.71 -4.23
CA LYS A 151 6.82 -25.34 -5.47
C LYS A 151 7.08 -23.88 -5.81
N ALA A 152 7.70 -23.67 -6.96
CA ALA A 152 7.95 -22.35 -7.53
C ALA A 152 7.67 -22.34 -9.02
N TYR A 153 7.69 -21.14 -9.60
CA TYR A 153 7.55 -20.94 -11.03
C TYR A 153 8.61 -19.96 -11.52
N ARG A 154 9.26 -20.29 -12.62
CA ARG A 154 10.00 -19.32 -13.42
C ARG A 154 9.03 -18.69 -14.42
N ILE A 155 8.78 -17.40 -14.22
CA ILE A 155 7.92 -16.58 -15.07
C ILE A 155 8.82 -15.88 -16.09
N VAL A 156 8.53 -16.08 -17.37
CA VAL A 156 9.25 -15.45 -18.49
C VAL A 156 8.28 -14.55 -19.22
N VAL A 157 8.63 -13.28 -19.37
CA VAL A 157 7.88 -12.32 -20.20
C VAL A 157 8.55 -12.12 -21.55
N HIS A 158 7.83 -11.56 -22.52
CA HIS A 158 8.35 -11.27 -23.86
C HIS A 158 8.28 -9.77 -24.17
N ALA A 159 9.31 -9.28 -24.86
CA ALA A 159 9.49 -7.89 -25.31
C ALA A 159 9.46 -6.83 -24.19
N PRO A 160 10.55 -6.69 -23.39
CA PRO A 160 11.79 -7.47 -23.46
C PRO A 160 11.64 -8.86 -22.84
N LYS A 161 12.48 -9.82 -23.28
CA LYS A 161 12.58 -11.11 -22.60
C LYS A 161 13.25 -10.91 -21.24
N MET A 162 12.48 -11.08 -20.18
CA MET A 162 12.95 -11.05 -18.79
C MET A 162 12.39 -12.27 -18.07
N GLU A 163 13.08 -12.70 -17.03
CA GLU A 163 12.65 -13.83 -16.23
C GLU A 163 12.87 -13.59 -14.75
N ILE A 164 11.97 -14.17 -13.95
CA ILE A 164 12.02 -14.14 -12.51
C ILE A 164 11.50 -15.46 -11.97
N THR A 165 12.16 -15.97 -10.95
CA THR A 165 11.77 -17.20 -10.29
C THR A 165 11.19 -16.85 -8.93
N ALA A 166 9.95 -17.28 -8.69
CA ALA A 166 9.23 -16.96 -7.47
C ALA A 166 8.43 -18.16 -6.98
N THR A 167 8.21 -18.26 -5.67
CA THR A 167 7.37 -19.29 -5.07
C THR A 167 5.92 -19.21 -5.58
N ALA A 168 5.19 -20.33 -5.50
CA ALA A 168 3.82 -20.42 -5.97
C ALA A 168 2.87 -19.31 -5.46
N TRP A 169 3.11 -18.83 -4.23
CA TRP A 169 2.29 -17.83 -3.56
C TRP A 169 2.83 -16.40 -3.64
N HIS A 170 3.96 -16.19 -4.32
CA HIS A 170 4.45 -14.84 -4.57
C HIS A 170 3.51 -14.11 -5.53
N ARG A 171 3.23 -12.82 -5.28
CA ARG A 171 2.25 -12.04 -6.04
C ARG A 171 2.94 -11.09 -7.01
N PHE A 172 2.38 -11.02 -8.20
CA PHE A 172 2.72 -10.07 -9.26
C PHE A 172 1.58 -9.09 -9.47
N PHE A 173 1.87 -7.88 -9.93
CA PHE A 173 0.85 -6.94 -10.35
C PHE A 173 0.51 -7.17 -11.82
N THR A 174 -0.78 -7.38 -12.11
CA THR A 174 -1.31 -7.68 -13.44
C THR A 174 -2.33 -6.64 -13.86
N LEU A 175 -2.32 -6.26 -15.14
CA LEU A 175 -3.27 -5.32 -15.72
C LEU A 175 -4.49 -6.06 -16.30
N THR A 176 -5.62 -5.96 -15.61
CA THR A 176 -6.90 -6.61 -15.94
C THR A 176 -7.94 -5.61 -16.47
N GLU A 177 -9.18 -6.07 -16.74
CA GLU A 177 -10.32 -5.21 -17.10
C GLU A 177 -10.93 -4.43 -15.92
N GLY A 178 -10.34 -4.52 -14.74
CA GLY A 178 -10.68 -3.71 -13.56
C GLY A 178 -9.48 -2.92 -13.05
N GLY A 179 -8.49 -2.66 -13.92
CA GLY A 179 -7.21 -2.05 -13.54
C GLY A 179 -6.17 -3.04 -13.01
N VAL A 180 -5.26 -2.53 -12.18
CA VAL A 180 -4.15 -3.31 -11.61
C VAL A 180 -4.67 -4.24 -10.52
N ARG A 181 -4.35 -5.52 -10.64
CA ARG A 181 -4.72 -6.58 -9.68
C ARG A 181 -3.50 -7.38 -9.29
N GLU A 182 -3.44 -7.79 -8.03
CA GLU A 182 -2.47 -8.78 -7.55
C GLU A 182 -2.85 -10.19 -7.99
N THR A 183 -1.91 -10.90 -8.60
CA THR A 183 -2.08 -12.26 -9.09
C THR A 183 -0.93 -13.13 -8.60
N TYR A 184 -1.25 -14.28 -8.00
CA TYR A 184 -0.24 -15.23 -7.54
C TYR A 184 0.52 -15.88 -8.70
N ALA A 185 1.79 -16.22 -8.49
CA ALA A 185 2.63 -16.91 -9.48
C ALA A 185 1.97 -18.21 -9.99
N LYS A 186 1.34 -18.98 -9.10
CA LYS A 186 0.59 -20.19 -9.44
C LYS A 186 -0.66 -19.93 -10.28
N ASP A 187 -1.23 -18.73 -10.24
CA ASP A 187 -2.47 -18.38 -10.93
C ASP A 187 -2.20 -17.60 -12.23
N LEU A 188 -0.99 -17.08 -12.42
CA LEU A 188 -0.54 -16.48 -13.68
C LEU A 188 -0.67 -17.47 -14.85
N LYS A 189 -1.15 -16.96 -15.99
CA LYS A 189 -1.34 -17.69 -17.24
C LYS A 189 -0.52 -17.06 -18.37
N ILE A 190 -0.21 -17.86 -19.38
CA ILE A 190 0.40 -17.35 -20.62
C ILE A 190 -0.57 -16.35 -21.24
N GLY A 191 -0.06 -15.17 -21.60
CA GLY A 191 -0.86 -14.07 -22.11
C GLY A 191 -1.22 -13.01 -21.08
N ASP A 192 -1.09 -13.30 -19.78
CA ASP A 192 -1.32 -12.31 -18.72
C ASP A 192 -0.35 -11.14 -18.87
N ARG A 193 -0.84 -9.95 -18.51
CA ARG A 193 -0.14 -8.68 -18.62
C ARG A 193 0.39 -8.29 -17.26
N VAL A 194 1.68 -8.49 -17.02
CA VAL A 194 2.34 -8.15 -15.75
C VAL A 194 3.00 -6.77 -15.81
N LEU A 195 2.98 -6.04 -14.70
CA LEU A 195 3.68 -4.77 -14.59
C LEU A 195 5.19 -5.00 -14.47
N VAL A 196 5.94 -4.20 -15.22
CA VAL A 196 7.40 -4.25 -15.26
C VAL A 196 7.97 -2.83 -15.24
N ALA A 197 9.19 -2.69 -14.75
CA ALA A 197 9.93 -1.45 -14.85
C ALA A 197 10.37 -1.21 -16.31
N LYS A 198 10.13 0.00 -16.79
CA LYS A 198 10.64 0.54 -18.07
C LYS A 198 11.90 1.38 -17.88
N HIS A 199 11.97 2.04 -16.74
CA HIS A 199 13.06 2.90 -16.36
C HIS A 199 13.20 2.83 -14.83
N VAL A 200 14.44 2.72 -14.35
CA VAL A 200 14.73 2.71 -12.90
C VAL A 200 15.74 3.81 -12.66
N GLY A 201 15.25 4.96 -12.21
CA GLY A 201 16.09 6.14 -12.01
C GLY A 201 17.23 5.88 -11.01
N HIS A 202 18.42 6.38 -11.34
CA HIS A 202 19.59 6.37 -10.49
C HIS A 202 20.34 7.69 -10.66
N GLU A 203 20.43 8.48 -9.60
CA GLU A 203 21.14 9.76 -9.63
C GLU A 203 22.66 9.54 -9.65
N GLY A 204 23.13 8.55 -8.90
CA GLY A 204 24.55 8.25 -8.70
C GLY A 204 25.27 9.32 -7.88
N HIS A 205 26.46 8.97 -7.41
CA HIS A 205 27.33 9.88 -6.68
C HIS A 205 28.78 9.73 -7.14
N GLU A 206 29.62 10.70 -6.79
CA GLU A 206 31.05 10.60 -7.05
C GLU A 206 31.67 9.49 -6.20
N VAL A 207 32.23 8.47 -6.86
CA VAL A 207 32.93 7.38 -6.18
C VAL A 207 34.42 7.64 -6.24
N GLN A 208 35.06 7.73 -5.07
CA GLN A 208 36.51 7.95 -4.95
C GLN A 208 37.30 6.68 -5.32
N VAL A 209 38.42 6.88 -6.02
CA VAL A 209 39.48 5.88 -6.19
C VAL A 209 40.24 5.75 -4.88
N ARG A 210 40.40 4.53 -4.37
CA ARG A 210 40.98 4.26 -3.04
C ARG A 210 42.46 3.89 -3.10
N TYR A 211 42.90 3.35 -4.22
CA TYR A 211 44.22 2.89 -4.52
C TYR A 211 45.13 4.11 -4.59
N LYS A 212 46.19 4.04 -3.79
CA LYS A 212 47.18 5.10 -3.70
C LYS A 212 48.42 4.63 -4.45
N PRO A 213 48.70 5.18 -5.64
CA PRO A 213 49.91 4.84 -6.37
C PRO A 213 51.15 5.13 -5.55
N GLU A 214 52.18 4.30 -5.71
CA GLU A 214 53.50 4.61 -5.20
C GLU A 214 54.01 5.94 -5.76
N MET A 215 54.74 6.69 -4.92
CA MET A 215 55.33 7.97 -5.31
C MET A 215 56.75 7.77 -5.83
N LYS A 216 57.02 8.32 -7.01
CA LYS A 216 58.38 8.56 -7.48
C LYS A 216 58.76 10.00 -7.20
N ILE A 217 60.05 10.24 -7.02
CA ILE A 217 60.58 11.58 -6.90
C ILE A 217 61.21 11.94 -8.24
N VAL A 218 60.75 13.05 -8.79
CA VAL A 218 61.26 13.63 -10.04
C VAL A 218 62.00 14.90 -9.67
N LEU A 219 63.33 14.78 -9.59
CA LEU A 219 64.22 15.88 -9.25
C LEU A 219 64.38 16.82 -10.45
N ASP A 220 64.57 18.12 -10.17
CA ASP A 220 64.93 19.10 -11.19
C ASP A 220 66.46 19.12 -11.45
N GLY A 221 66.88 19.89 -12.46
CA GLY A 221 68.30 19.98 -12.84
C GLY A 221 69.20 20.48 -11.70
N SER A 222 68.70 21.36 -10.83
CA SER A 222 69.41 21.85 -9.65
C SER A 222 69.60 20.76 -8.60
N ALA A 223 68.57 19.96 -8.32
CA ALA A 223 68.65 18.88 -7.35
C ALA A 223 69.62 17.77 -7.79
N TYR A 224 69.64 17.41 -9.08
CA TYR A 224 70.66 16.48 -9.61
C TYR A 224 72.07 17.07 -9.55
N ALA A 225 72.24 18.37 -9.77
CA ALA A 225 73.55 19.02 -9.63
C ALA A 225 74.05 19.01 -8.18
N HIS A 226 73.15 19.22 -7.22
CA HIS A 226 73.45 19.17 -5.80
C HIS A 226 73.87 17.77 -5.34
N LEU A 227 73.14 16.72 -5.76
CA LEU A 227 73.51 15.32 -5.49
C LEU A 227 74.92 14.97 -6.00
N ARG A 228 75.28 15.45 -7.20
CA ARG A 228 76.62 15.25 -7.77
C ARG A 228 77.70 15.97 -6.97
N ALA A 229 77.42 17.17 -6.46
CA ALA A 229 78.35 17.95 -5.66
C ALA A 229 78.65 17.22 -4.34
N ILE A 230 77.61 16.74 -3.65
CA ILE A 230 77.74 16.04 -2.38
C ILE A 230 78.51 14.72 -2.53
N ARG A 231 78.20 13.91 -3.55
CA ARG A 231 79.01 12.69 -3.80
C ARG A 231 80.49 13.00 -4.00
N ARG A 232 80.82 14.10 -4.70
CA ARG A 232 82.20 14.52 -4.93
C ARG A 232 82.87 14.99 -3.64
N GLU A 233 82.15 15.69 -2.77
CA GLU A 233 82.63 16.13 -1.46
C GLU A 233 82.98 14.95 -0.55
N PHE A 234 82.14 13.90 -0.53
CA PHE A 234 82.42 12.64 0.18
C PHE A 234 83.48 11.76 -0.50
N GLY A 235 83.99 12.14 -1.68
CA GLY A 235 85.01 11.38 -2.42
C GLY A 235 84.54 10.04 -2.99
N TRP A 236 83.22 9.81 -3.08
CA TRP A 236 82.67 8.53 -3.49
C TRP A 236 82.63 8.36 -5.00
N THR A 237 83.05 7.19 -5.47
CA THR A 237 82.87 6.75 -6.85
C THR A 237 81.42 6.34 -7.10
N GLN A 238 80.95 6.42 -8.35
CA GLN A 238 79.60 5.96 -8.73
C GLN A 238 79.39 4.46 -8.42
N GLU A 239 80.45 3.67 -8.37
CA GLU A 239 80.40 2.24 -8.07
C GLU A 239 80.18 1.97 -6.58
N GLN A 240 80.80 2.75 -5.69
CA GLN A 240 80.51 2.72 -4.25
C GLN A 240 79.06 3.11 -3.95
N VAL A 241 78.53 4.11 -4.67
CA VAL A 241 77.11 4.51 -4.61
C VAL A 241 76.20 3.36 -5.04
N ALA A 242 76.52 2.72 -6.16
CA ALA A 242 75.75 1.62 -6.73
C ALA A 242 75.63 0.44 -5.76
N GLN A 243 76.74 0.05 -5.10
CA GLN A 243 76.76 -1.02 -4.09
C GLN A 243 75.90 -0.68 -2.87
N LYS A 244 76.00 0.54 -2.34
CA LYS A 244 75.20 0.98 -1.18
C LYS A 244 73.70 1.03 -1.45
N LEU A 245 73.30 1.34 -2.69
CA LEU A 245 71.89 1.46 -3.11
C LEU A 245 71.32 0.18 -3.74
N GLY A 246 72.12 -0.88 -3.90
CA GLY A 246 71.68 -2.13 -4.53
C GLY A 246 71.26 -1.95 -6.00
N ILE A 247 71.88 -1.02 -6.73
CA ILE A 247 71.61 -0.74 -8.16
C ILE A 247 72.90 -0.82 -8.97
N THR A 248 72.80 -0.75 -10.30
CA THR A 248 73.98 -0.77 -11.18
C THR A 248 74.67 0.60 -11.24
N GLN A 249 75.99 0.62 -11.47
CA GLN A 249 76.74 1.86 -11.72
C GLN A 249 76.13 2.66 -12.89
N MET A 250 75.66 1.97 -13.92
CA MET A 250 74.97 2.59 -15.05
C MET A 250 73.67 3.28 -14.62
N ALA A 251 72.90 2.69 -13.69
CA ALA A 251 71.70 3.32 -13.14
C ALA A 251 72.06 4.58 -12.35
N VAL A 252 73.15 4.58 -11.57
CA VAL A 252 73.66 5.77 -10.87
C VAL A 252 74.10 6.85 -11.87
N CYS A 253 74.82 6.49 -12.93
CA CYS A 253 75.27 7.44 -13.95
C CYS A 253 74.08 8.13 -14.65
N ARG A 254 73.09 7.35 -15.07
CA ARG A 254 71.87 7.87 -15.74
C ARG A 254 70.98 8.66 -14.78
N MET A 255 70.91 8.24 -13.52
CA MET A 255 70.27 9.01 -12.44
C MET A 255 70.95 10.37 -12.26
N GLU A 256 72.28 10.43 -12.14
CA GLU A 256 73.01 11.69 -12.01
C GLU A 256 72.85 12.60 -13.24
N ARG A 257 72.52 12.06 -14.41
CA ARG A 257 72.20 12.83 -15.62
C ARG A 257 70.73 13.26 -15.71
N GLY A 258 69.90 12.86 -14.77
CA GLY A 258 68.47 13.14 -14.75
C GLY A 258 67.65 12.30 -15.74
N GLU A 259 68.22 11.21 -16.27
CA GLU A 259 67.55 10.33 -17.24
C GLU A 259 66.64 9.29 -16.58
N ILE A 260 66.80 9.06 -15.27
CA ILE A 260 66.04 8.05 -14.52
C ILE A 260 65.45 8.69 -13.26
N PRO A 261 64.11 8.73 -13.11
CA PRO A 261 63.48 9.13 -11.86
C PRO A 261 63.67 8.04 -10.79
N LEU A 262 63.74 8.45 -9.52
CA LEU A 262 63.95 7.54 -8.39
C LEU A 262 62.66 7.31 -7.61
N SER A 263 62.49 6.13 -7.03
CA SER A 263 61.42 5.89 -6.05
C SER A 263 61.71 6.65 -4.74
N ALA A 264 60.67 7.09 -4.02
CA ALA A 264 60.84 7.76 -2.73
C ALA A 264 61.62 6.90 -1.71
N GLU A 265 61.47 5.58 -1.73
CA GLU A 265 62.24 4.66 -0.89
C GLU A 265 63.76 4.75 -1.12
N LYS A 266 64.19 4.69 -2.39
CA LYS A 266 65.61 4.82 -2.77
C LYS A 266 66.21 6.16 -2.36
N ILE A 267 65.42 7.24 -2.41
CA ILE A 267 65.90 8.56 -1.95
C ILE A 267 65.98 8.61 -0.43
N ARG A 268 65.05 8.00 0.31
CA ARG A 268 65.19 7.85 1.77
C ARG A 268 66.42 7.03 2.16
N GLN A 269 66.72 6.00 1.39
CA GLN A 269 67.97 5.24 1.53
C GLN A 269 69.20 6.13 1.24
N MET A 270 69.14 6.97 0.21
CA MET A 270 70.18 7.98 -0.05
C MET A 270 70.28 9.01 1.09
N HIS A 271 69.20 9.55 1.62
CA HIS A 271 69.26 10.50 2.75
C HIS A 271 69.98 9.89 3.95
N LYS A 272 69.66 8.64 4.27
CA LYS A 272 70.30 7.92 5.38
C LYS A 272 71.80 7.69 5.17
N GLU A 273 72.22 7.42 3.93
CA GLU A 273 73.62 7.12 3.62
C GLU A 273 74.45 8.39 3.32
N TYR A 274 73.84 9.46 2.81
CA TYR A 274 74.50 10.70 2.33
C TYR A 274 74.29 11.92 3.24
N ASP A 275 73.49 11.80 4.32
CA ASP A 275 73.06 12.91 5.18
C ASP A 275 72.46 14.08 4.39
N LEU A 276 71.55 13.74 3.49
CA LEU A 276 71.01 14.65 2.48
C LEU A 276 69.62 15.15 2.90
N GLU A 277 69.39 16.46 2.98
CA GLU A 277 68.06 17.04 3.16
C GLU A 277 67.43 17.42 1.80
N LEU A 278 66.62 16.54 1.21
CA LEU A 278 65.67 16.91 0.16
C LEU A 278 64.26 17.02 0.71
N ASP A 279 63.56 18.10 0.33
CA ASP A 279 62.12 18.19 0.50
C ASP A 279 61.42 17.22 -0.46
N GLU A 280 61.14 16.00 0.03
CA GLU A 280 60.42 14.97 -0.74
C GLU A 280 59.06 15.48 -1.22
N GLY A 281 58.38 16.34 -0.45
CA GLY A 281 57.09 16.92 -0.81
C GLY A 281 57.14 17.77 -2.07
N LYS A 282 58.25 18.49 -2.29
CA LYS A 282 58.47 19.32 -3.48
C LYS A 282 58.61 18.50 -4.77
N TYR A 283 59.19 17.31 -4.70
CA TYR A 283 59.59 16.53 -5.88
C TYR A 283 58.79 15.24 -6.07
N ALA A 284 57.95 14.86 -5.12
CA ALA A 284 57.12 13.66 -5.19
C ALA A 284 56.02 13.80 -6.25
N GLN A 285 55.96 12.82 -7.14
CA GLN A 285 54.92 12.65 -8.16
C GLN A 285 54.46 11.18 -8.14
N PRO A 286 53.16 10.90 -8.35
CA PRO A 286 52.70 9.52 -8.40
C PRO A 286 53.27 8.80 -9.63
N ILE A 287 53.65 7.54 -9.48
CA ILE A 287 54.12 6.69 -10.60
C ILE A 287 53.01 6.52 -11.64
N LEU A 288 51.77 6.40 -11.18
CA LEU A 288 50.56 6.27 -11.99
C LEU A 288 49.65 7.47 -11.76
N LYS A 289 49.18 8.13 -12.82
CA LYS A 289 48.25 9.25 -12.71
C LYS A 289 46.81 8.74 -12.81
N LEU A 290 46.27 8.29 -11.68
CA LEU A 290 44.84 7.98 -11.58
C LEU A 290 44.03 9.24 -11.23
N PRO A 291 42.79 9.35 -11.72
CA PRO A 291 41.86 10.37 -11.22
C PRO A 291 41.49 10.09 -9.76
N SER A 292 41.12 11.12 -9.00
CA SER A 292 40.64 10.97 -7.63
C SER A 292 39.28 10.27 -7.55
N ILE A 293 38.46 10.38 -8.60
CA ILE A 293 37.14 9.75 -8.71
C ILE A 293 37.05 8.88 -9.96
N TYR A 294 36.09 7.96 -9.99
CA TYR A 294 35.78 7.19 -11.20
C TYR A 294 35.23 8.11 -12.29
N THR A 295 36.06 8.37 -13.31
CA THR A 295 35.68 9.21 -14.46
C THR A 295 35.11 8.37 -15.61
N PRO A 296 34.36 9.00 -16.54
CA PRO A 296 33.90 8.30 -17.75
C PRO A 296 35.01 7.62 -18.55
N LYS A 297 36.20 8.23 -18.66
CA LYS A 297 37.32 7.64 -19.39
C LYS A 297 37.88 6.39 -18.71
N LEU A 298 38.03 6.44 -17.38
CA LEU A 298 38.45 5.28 -16.59
C LEU A 298 37.42 4.15 -16.70
N ALA A 299 36.14 4.47 -16.57
CA ALA A 299 35.06 3.49 -16.68
C ALA A 299 34.95 2.87 -18.07
N TYR A 300 35.13 3.66 -19.14
CA TYR A 300 35.23 3.14 -20.50
C TYR A 300 36.38 2.14 -20.62
N LEU A 301 37.57 2.48 -20.11
CA LEU A 301 38.73 1.57 -20.13
C LEU A 301 38.42 0.27 -19.37
N LEU A 302 37.82 0.35 -18.18
CA LEU A 302 37.38 -0.83 -17.43
C LEU A 302 36.35 -1.66 -18.20
N GLY A 303 35.46 -1.04 -18.96
CA GLY A 303 34.50 -1.73 -19.83
C GLY A 303 35.18 -2.49 -20.96
N VAL A 304 36.19 -1.89 -21.61
CA VAL A 304 37.00 -2.57 -22.64
C VAL A 304 37.77 -3.73 -22.03
N ILE A 305 38.39 -3.54 -20.86
CA ILE A 305 39.09 -4.61 -20.13
C ILE A 305 38.14 -5.75 -19.76
N ALA A 306 36.91 -5.43 -19.36
CA ALA A 306 35.90 -6.43 -19.00
C ALA A 306 35.46 -7.30 -20.19
N GLY A 307 35.60 -6.83 -21.42
CA GLY A 307 35.40 -7.63 -22.64
C GLY A 307 36.69 -8.32 -23.09
N ASP A 308 37.60 -7.52 -23.67
CA ASP A 308 38.78 -8.01 -24.39
C ASP A 308 40.08 -7.99 -23.55
N GLY A 309 39.99 -7.68 -22.26
CA GLY A 309 41.14 -7.57 -21.37
C GLY A 309 41.57 -8.89 -20.71
N THR A 310 42.86 -8.98 -20.39
CA THR A 310 43.45 -10.02 -19.55
C THR A 310 44.56 -9.43 -18.69
N LEU A 311 44.58 -9.81 -17.41
CA LEU A 311 45.71 -9.56 -16.51
C LEU A 311 46.79 -10.62 -16.74
N ASP A 312 48.00 -10.17 -17.06
CA ASP A 312 49.16 -11.03 -17.31
C ASP A 312 50.35 -10.57 -16.46
N GLY A 313 50.43 -11.07 -15.23
CA GLY A 313 51.39 -10.61 -14.23
C GLY A 313 51.20 -9.12 -13.91
N ASN A 314 52.22 -8.31 -14.17
CA ASN A 314 52.23 -6.87 -13.88
C ASN A 314 51.77 -6.00 -15.07
N ARG A 315 50.98 -6.55 -16.00
CA ARG A 315 50.46 -5.81 -17.15
C ARG A 315 49.03 -6.23 -17.51
N ILE A 316 48.32 -5.30 -18.13
CA ILE A 316 47.03 -5.56 -18.78
C ILE A 316 47.26 -5.69 -20.28
N ILE A 317 46.68 -6.71 -20.90
CA ILE A 317 46.66 -6.91 -22.35
C ILE A 317 45.22 -6.80 -22.84
N ILE A 318 44.97 -5.97 -23.85
CA ILE A 318 43.69 -5.86 -24.54
C ILE A 318 43.86 -6.38 -25.96
N TYR A 319 42.99 -7.29 -26.39
CA TYR A 319 43.01 -7.89 -27.73
C TYR A 319 42.03 -7.16 -28.65
N GLU A 320 42.45 -6.73 -29.83
CA GLU A 320 41.57 -6.02 -30.77
C GLU A 320 41.99 -6.31 -32.22
N SER A 321 41.03 -6.53 -33.11
CA SER A 321 41.31 -6.81 -34.53
C SER A 321 41.25 -5.56 -35.42
N TYR A 322 40.77 -4.43 -34.90
CA TYR A 322 40.55 -3.21 -35.69
C TYR A 322 41.49 -2.10 -35.23
N GLU A 323 42.40 -1.69 -36.10
CA GLU A 323 43.45 -0.70 -35.79
C GLU A 323 42.89 0.67 -35.37
N GLN A 324 41.76 1.10 -35.94
CA GLN A 324 41.11 2.34 -35.52
C GLN A 324 40.69 2.29 -34.04
N MET A 325 40.26 1.11 -33.57
CA MET A 325 39.88 0.89 -32.17
C MET A 325 41.11 0.84 -31.27
N THR A 326 42.22 0.25 -31.71
CA THR A 326 43.45 0.29 -30.91
C THR A 326 43.96 1.71 -30.70
N ARG A 327 43.90 2.57 -31.73
CA ARG A 327 44.24 3.99 -31.59
C ARG A 327 43.34 4.70 -30.57
N LYS A 328 42.03 4.44 -30.63
CA LYS A 328 41.06 4.97 -29.65
C LYS A 328 41.38 4.48 -28.24
N TYR A 329 41.61 3.18 -28.05
CA TYR A 329 41.94 2.60 -26.75
C TYR A 329 43.24 3.18 -26.19
N SER A 330 44.30 3.30 -27.00
CA SER A 330 45.56 3.94 -26.58
C SER A 330 45.35 5.37 -26.11
N GLN A 331 44.55 6.16 -26.83
CA GLN A 331 44.21 7.53 -26.41
C GLN A 331 43.47 7.53 -25.07
N VAL A 332 42.46 6.66 -24.90
CA VAL A 332 41.71 6.57 -23.64
C VAL A 332 42.62 6.13 -22.48
N ILE A 333 43.52 5.17 -22.70
CA ILE A 333 44.49 4.72 -21.69
C ILE A 333 45.36 5.90 -21.24
N LYS A 334 45.92 6.65 -22.18
CA LYS A 334 46.73 7.83 -21.90
C LYS A 334 45.96 8.90 -21.14
N GLU A 335 44.74 9.19 -21.55
CA GLU A 335 43.91 10.21 -20.91
C GLU A 335 43.39 9.78 -19.53
N ALA A 336 43.12 8.49 -19.32
CA ALA A 336 42.59 7.97 -18.06
C ALA A 336 43.68 7.70 -17.01
N THR A 337 44.90 7.36 -17.43
CA THR A 337 45.96 6.85 -16.53
C THR A 337 47.30 7.57 -16.67
N GLY A 338 47.49 8.36 -17.73
CA GLY A 338 48.78 8.93 -18.12
C GLY A 338 49.77 7.92 -18.73
N LEU A 339 49.37 6.65 -18.93
CA LEU A 339 50.24 5.60 -19.47
C LEU A 339 50.16 5.51 -21.00
N GLU A 340 51.27 5.14 -21.62
CA GLU A 340 51.31 4.78 -23.05
C GLU A 340 51.14 3.26 -23.20
N ALA A 341 50.26 2.84 -24.11
CA ALA A 341 50.08 1.44 -24.45
C ALA A 341 50.97 1.04 -25.62
N VAL A 342 51.63 -0.13 -25.51
CA VAL A 342 52.44 -0.67 -26.60
C VAL A 342 51.55 -1.55 -27.47
N GLN A 343 51.43 -1.18 -28.75
CA GLN A 343 50.73 -1.98 -29.75
C GLN A 343 51.67 -3.04 -30.33
N ARG A 344 51.21 -4.28 -30.40
CA ARG A 344 51.91 -5.40 -31.04
C ARG A 344 50.97 -6.16 -31.96
N GLU A 345 51.38 -6.38 -33.20
CA GLU A 345 50.67 -7.30 -34.09
C GLU A 345 51.04 -8.75 -33.78
N VAL A 346 50.02 -9.60 -33.74
CA VAL A 346 50.15 -11.02 -33.40
C VAL A 346 49.37 -11.85 -34.42
N ASP A 347 50.09 -12.77 -35.06
CA ASP A 347 49.49 -13.80 -35.91
C ASP A 347 49.69 -15.18 -35.26
N LYS A 348 48.57 -15.80 -34.89
CA LYS A 348 48.53 -17.17 -34.36
C LYS A 348 47.67 -18.09 -35.22
N THR A 349 47.33 -17.70 -36.45
CA THR A 349 46.45 -18.49 -37.34
C THR A 349 47.02 -19.88 -37.67
N HIS A 350 48.35 -20.00 -37.70
CA HIS A 350 49.07 -21.23 -38.00
C HIS A 350 49.63 -21.96 -36.76
N GLN A 351 49.34 -21.49 -35.55
CA GLN A 351 49.82 -22.12 -34.31
C GLN A 351 48.96 -23.31 -33.89
N LYS A 352 49.59 -24.44 -33.58
CA LYS A 352 48.91 -25.65 -33.08
C LYS A 352 48.23 -25.35 -31.73
N GLY A 353 46.91 -25.51 -31.67
CA GLY A 353 46.10 -25.22 -30.47
C GLY A 353 45.55 -23.78 -30.39
N SER A 354 45.82 -22.92 -31.38
CA SER A 354 45.24 -21.58 -31.47
C SER A 354 43.85 -21.60 -32.09
N PHE A 355 42.92 -20.84 -31.49
CA PHE A 355 41.59 -20.59 -32.05
C PHE A 355 41.52 -19.33 -32.93
N ALA A 356 42.65 -18.62 -33.11
CA ALA A 356 42.70 -17.38 -33.89
C ALA A 356 42.48 -17.68 -35.37
N LYS A 357 41.44 -17.06 -35.94
CA LYS A 357 41.10 -17.20 -37.38
C LYS A 357 41.73 -16.13 -38.27
N LYS A 358 42.35 -15.11 -37.66
CA LYS A 358 43.01 -13.98 -38.32
C LYS A 358 44.06 -13.38 -37.37
N SER A 359 44.97 -12.57 -37.91
CA SER A 359 45.85 -11.73 -37.09
C SER A 359 45.03 -10.73 -36.27
N TYR A 360 45.57 -10.36 -35.12
CA TYR A 360 44.98 -9.39 -34.21
C TYR A 360 46.08 -8.53 -33.57
N LEU A 361 45.68 -7.42 -32.97
CA LEU A 361 46.54 -6.50 -32.27
C LEU A 361 46.40 -6.71 -30.76
N GLU A 362 47.53 -6.64 -30.07
CA GLU A 362 47.59 -6.59 -28.62
C GLU A 362 47.99 -5.18 -28.20
N LEU A 363 47.18 -4.55 -27.35
CA LEU A 363 47.55 -3.35 -26.61
C LEU A 363 48.02 -3.75 -25.22
N ARG A 364 49.29 -3.54 -24.95
CA ARG A 364 49.93 -3.93 -23.69
C ARG A 364 50.22 -2.70 -22.83
N ILE A 365 49.62 -2.66 -21.65
CA ILE A 365 49.80 -1.62 -20.65
C ILE A 365 50.83 -2.13 -19.62
N TYR A 366 52.07 -1.70 -19.76
CA TYR A 366 53.17 -2.10 -18.86
C TYR A 366 53.20 -1.23 -17.61
N SER A 367 52.36 -1.54 -16.63
CA SER A 367 52.34 -0.86 -15.35
C SER A 367 51.87 -1.80 -14.24
N LYS A 368 52.79 -2.10 -13.31
CA LYS A 368 52.49 -2.84 -12.09
C LYS A 368 51.40 -2.13 -11.27
N GLU A 369 51.51 -0.81 -11.10
CA GLU A 369 50.54 -0.05 -10.30
C GLU A 369 49.14 -0.05 -10.93
N PHE A 370 49.05 0.01 -12.27
CA PHE A 370 47.75 -0.08 -12.93
C PHE A 370 47.15 -1.48 -12.84
N ALA A 371 47.97 -2.52 -13.01
CA ALA A 371 47.56 -3.91 -12.82
C ALA A 371 47.04 -4.14 -11.40
N GLN A 372 47.75 -3.64 -10.38
CA GLN A 372 47.33 -3.72 -8.98
C GLN A 372 46.07 -2.91 -8.69
N PHE A 373 45.92 -1.71 -9.26
CA PHE A 373 44.67 -0.95 -9.15
C PHE A 373 43.48 -1.74 -9.68
N VAL A 374 43.62 -2.36 -10.86
CA VAL A 374 42.56 -3.20 -11.44
C VAL A 374 42.30 -4.42 -10.55
N GLU A 375 43.33 -5.11 -10.08
CA GLU A 375 43.21 -6.30 -9.23
C GLU A 375 42.59 -6.02 -7.86
N GLN A 376 42.97 -4.92 -7.20
CA GLN A 376 42.54 -4.62 -5.84
C GLN A 376 41.17 -3.93 -5.77
N GLU A 377 40.88 -3.03 -6.72
CA GLU A 377 39.61 -2.27 -6.70
C GLU A 377 38.58 -2.74 -7.71
N ASN A 378 39.02 -3.30 -8.85
CA ASN A 378 38.14 -3.69 -9.95
C ASN A 378 38.33 -5.17 -10.36
N PRO A 379 38.51 -6.12 -9.42
CA PRO A 379 38.75 -7.53 -9.79
C PRO A 379 37.63 -8.11 -10.67
N GLN A 380 36.43 -7.54 -10.60
CA GLN A 380 35.27 -7.97 -11.37
C GLN A 380 35.50 -7.95 -12.89
N VAL A 381 36.36 -7.06 -13.42
CA VAL A 381 36.61 -6.96 -14.87
C VAL A 381 37.67 -7.95 -15.38
N ILE A 382 38.51 -8.48 -14.50
CA ILE A 382 39.57 -9.45 -14.83
C ILE A 382 39.34 -10.85 -14.27
N ALA A 383 38.22 -11.06 -13.57
CA ALA A 383 37.80 -12.38 -13.09
C ALA A 383 37.65 -13.39 -14.24
N SER A 384 37.52 -14.67 -13.88
CA SER A 384 37.24 -15.76 -14.81
C SER A 384 36.01 -15.44 -15.67
N SER A 385 35.94 -15.98 -16.89
CA SER A 385 34.90 -15.60 -17.86
C SER A 385 33.46 -15.82 -17.36
N GLU A 386 33.24 -16.77 -16.46
CA GLU A 386 31.97 -17.06 -15.79
C GLU A 386 31.65 -16.12 -14.62
N GLU A 387 32.66 -15.54 -13.97
CA GLU A 387 32.52 -14.78 -12.72
C GLU A 387 32.62 -13.26 -12.91
N ARG A 388 33.01 -12.80 -14.12
CA ARG A 388 33.06 -11.37 -14.43
C ARG A 388 31.77 -10.67 -14.03
N SER A 389 31.87 -9.43 -13.56
CA SER A 389 30.72 -8.60 -13.21
C SER A 389 31.08 -7.13 -13.40
N VAL A 390 30.10 -6.25 -13.28
CA VAL A 390 30.34 -4.81 -13.34
C VAL A 390 30.92 -4.36 -11.99
N PRO A 391 32.02 -3.59 -11.96
CA PRO A 391 32.57 -3.08 -10.70
C PRO A 391 31.54 -2.28 -9.88
N ASP A 392 31.51 -2.53 -8.57
CA ASP A 392 30.61 -1.83 -7.64
C ASP A 392 30.82 -0.31 -7.68
N ALA A 393 32.05 0.15 -7.91
CA ALA A 393 32.35 1.57 -8.07
C ALA A 393 31.64 2.18 -9.30
N VAL A 394 31.65 1.47 -10.43
CA VAL A 394 30.95 1.90 -11.65
C VAL A 394 29.44 1.89 -11.43
N GLN A 395 28.88 0.85 -10.82
CA GLN A 395 27.44 0.74 -10.58
C GLN A 395 26.88 1.89 -9.71
N ARG A 396 27.66 2.35 -8.73
CA ARG A 396 27.27 3.45 -7.81
C ARG A 396 27.50 4.85 -8.41
N SER A 397 28.42 4.95 -9.37
CA SER A 397 28.78 6.22 -10.01
C SER A 397 27.62 6.85 -10.78
N GLY A 398 27.78 8.11 -11.20
CA GLY A 398 26.85 8.82 -12.07
C GLY A 398 26.56 8.09 -13.39
N LEU A 399 25.45 8.44 -14.04
CA LEU A 399 25.01 7.80 -15.29
C LEU A 399 25.99 8.02 -16.47
N ASP A 400 26.78 9.08 -16.47
CA ASP A 400 27.85 9.32 -17.44
C ASP A 400 28.98 8.28 -17.34
N VAL A 401 29.41 7.96 -16.12
CA VAL A 401 30.39 6.90 -15.83
C VAL A 401 29.84 5.53 -16.22
N GLN A 402 28.59 5.23 -15.85
CA GLN A 402 27.92 3.98 -16.22
C GLN A 402 27.76 3.83 -17.74
N ARG A 403 27.32 4.88 -18.45
CA ARG A 403 27.23 4.88 -19.91
C ARG A 403 28.59 4.62 -20.55
N ALA A 404 29.65 5.25 -20.05
CA ALA A 404 30.99 5.08 -20.59
C ALA A 404 31.52 3.65 -20.40
N PHE A 405 31.28 3.03 -19.25
CA PHE A 405 31.57 1.60 -19.04
C PHE A 405 30.82 0.72 -20.04
N LEU A 406 29.52 0.95 -20.21
CA LEU A 406 28.72 0.22 -21.20
C LEU A 406 29.27 0.44 -22.62
N SER A 407 29.63 1.67 -23.00
CA SER A 407 30.23 1.96 -24.31
C SER A 407 31.53 1.19 -24.54
N GLY A 408 32.43 1.14 -23.55
CA GLY A 408 33.67 0.38 -23.63
C GLY A 408 33.42 -1.12 -23.79
N LEU A 409 32.48 -1.66 -23.01
CA LEU A 409 32.10 -3.06 -23.07
C LEU A 409 31.42 -3.44 -24.39
N PHE A 410 30.52 -2.59 -24.91
CA PHE A 410 29.87 -2.81 -26.20
C PHE A 410 30.83 -2.62 -27.39
N ASP A 411 31.86 -1.80 -27.26
CA ASP A 411 32.90 -1.69 -28.29
C ASP A 411 33.73 -2.98 -28.40
N ALA A 412 34.06 -3.60 -27.27
CA ALA A 412 34.73 -4.89 -27.19
C ALA A 412 33.84 -6.05 -27.69
N GLU A 413 32.70 -6.27 -27.02
CA GLU A 413 31.90 -7.51 -27.17
C GLU A 413 30.58 -7.31 -27.93
N GLY A 414 30.15 -6.07 -28.15
CA GLY A 414 28.86 -5.75 -28.75
C GLY A 414 28.86 -5.88 -30.28
N TYR A 415 27.76 -6.35 -30.85
CA TYR A 415 27.59 -6.51 -32.30
C TYR A 415 26.17 -6.22 -32.77
N LEU A 416 26.02 -6.00 -34.08
CA LEU A 416 24.73 -5.82 -34.73
C LEU A 416 24.25 -7.14 -35.36
N HIS A 417 23.22 -7.75 -34.77
CA HIS A 417 22.57 -8.94 -35.31
C HIS A 417 21.26 -8.56 -36.03
N GLY A 418 21.30 -8.55 -37.37
CA GLY A 418 20.17 -8.09 -38.19
C GLY A 418 19.85 -6.60 -37.94
N LYS A 419 18.75 -6.35 -37.20
CA LYS A 419 18.27 -5.01 -36.77
C LYS A 419 18.37 -4.78 -35.26
N ARG A 420 19.14 -5.59 -34.55
CA ARG A 420 19.28 -5.57 -33.09
C ARG A 420 20.72 -5.29 -32.69
N VAL A 421 20.91 -4.69 -31.52
CA VAL A 421 22.20 -4.61 -30.84
C VAL A 421 22.26 -5.76 -29.84
N GLU A 422 23.31 -6.57 -29.90
CA GLU A 422 23.50 -7.71 -29.01
C GLU A 422 24.90 -7.68 -28.40
N ILE A 423 25.01 -8.18 -27.17
CA ILE A 423 26.26 -8.50 -26.50
C ILE A 423 26.08 -9.88 -25.86
N ALA A 424 27.13 -10.70 -25.85
CA ALA A 424 27.06 -12.02 -25.23
C ALA A 424 28.37 -12.39 -24.54
N MET A 425 28.28 -12.88 -23.30
CA MET A 425 29.42 -13.30 -22.48
C MET A 425 29.07 -14.59 -21.71
N ARG A 426 30.07 -15.26 -21.13
CA ARG A 426 29.84 -16.47 -20.30
C ARG A 426 29.21 -16.13 -18.95
N SER A 427 29.60 -15.01 -18.33
CA SER A 427 29.04 -14.56 -17.05
C SER A 427 27.57 -14.14 -17.16
N GLU A 428 26.71 -14.85 -16.43
CA GLU A 428 25.31 -14.49 -16.22
C GLU A 428 25.17 -13.17 -15.45
N THR A 429 25.95 -13.02 -14.37
CA THR A 429 25.91 -11.85 -13.50
C THR A 429 26.21 -10.57 -14.27
N MET A 430 27.25 -10.58 -15.10
CA MET A 430 27.61 -9.45 -15.96
C MET A 430 26.46 -9.08 -16.89
N MET A 431 25.87 -10.06 -17.58
CA MET A 431 24.78 -9.80 -18.54
C MET A 431 23.50 -9.31 -17.86
N ARG A 432 23.15 -9.83 -16.68
CA ARG A 432 22.00 -9.34 -15.90
C ARG A 432 22.25 -7.94 -15.33
N GLN A 433 23.47 -7.63 -14.87
CA GLN A 433 23.84 -6.28 -14.43
C GLN A 433 23.83 -5.29 -15.60
N VAL A 434 24.36 -5.67 -16.76
CA VAL A 434 24.27 -4.85 -17.99
C VAL A 434 22.82 -4.58 -18.36
N GLN A 435 21.93 -5.59 -18.33
CA GLN A 435 20.50 -5.39 -18.55
C GLN A 435 19.89 -4.38 -17.56
N ALA A 436 20.21 -4.50 -16.26
CA ALA A 436 19.72 -3.59 -15.23
C ALA A 436 20.28 -2.17 -15.38
N MET A 437 21.55 -2.00 -15.77
CA MET A 437 22.15 -0.69 -16.06
C MET A 437 21.55 -0.04 -17.31
N LEU A 438 21.27 -0.82 -18.36
CA LEU A 438 20.56 -0.32 -19.55
C LEU A 438 19.17 0.22 -19.17
N LEU A 439 18.49 -0.43 -18.22
CA LEU A 439 17.20 0.03 -17.71
C LEU A 439 17.29 1.41 -17.02
N ARG A 440 18.41 1.74 -16.35
CA ARG A 440 18.64 3.05 -15.73
C ARG A 440 18.73 4.20 -16.72
N VAL A 441 19.07 3.92 -17.97
CA VAL A 441 19.18 4.92 -19.05
C VAL A 441 18.01 4.84 -20.04
N GLY A 442 16.93 4.13 -19.66
CA GLY A 442 15.72 3.99 -20.46
C GLY A 442 15.89 3.10 -21.69
N ILE A 443 16.82 2.13 -21.64
CA ILE A 443 17.05 1.14 -22.70
C ILE A 443 16.54 -0.22 -22.19
N ARG A 444 15.47 -0.72 -22.82
CA ARG A 444 14.93 -2.04 -22.49
C ARG A 444 15.64 -3.09 -23.31
N ALA A 445 16.27 -4.02 -22.62
CA ALA A 445 16.99 -5.12 -23.25
C ALA A 445 16.42 -6.46 -22.79
N SER A 446 16.39 -7.41 -23.72
CA SER A 446 16.11 -8.81 -23.42
C SER A 446 17.37 -9.47 -22.88
N CYS A 447 17.28 -10.32 -21.86
CA CYS A 447 18.39 -11.13 -21.38
C CYS A 447 17.99 -12.61 -21.35
N GLY A 448 18.90 -13.49 -21.73
CA GLY A 448 18.69 -14.94 -21.59
C GLY A 448 19.87 -15.75 -22.10
N SER A 449 19.83 -17.05 -21.82
CA SER A 449 20.84 -17.99 -22.28
C SER A 449 20.78 -18.19 -23.79
N LYS A 450 21.96 -18.30 -24.40
CA LYS A 450 22.22 -18.62 -25.80
C LYS A 450 23.06 -19.90 -25.80
N THR A 451 22.43 -21.02 -26.14
CA THR A 451 23.11 -22.31 -26.19
C THR A 451 23.95 -22.37 -27.46
N VAL A 452 25.26 -22.15 -27.33
CA VAL A 452 26.24 -22.46 -28.37
C VAL A 452 26.87 -23.80 -27.99
N PRO A 453 26.93 -24.79 -28.91
CA PRO A 453 27.54 -26.09 -28.63
C PRO A 453 28.95 -25.94 -28.02
N GLY A 454 29.16 -26.47 -26.82
CA GLY A 454 30.43 -26.41 -26.08
C GLY A 454 30.75 -25.07 -25.39
N ASN A 455 29.94 -24.02 -25.55
CA ASN A 455 30.20 -22.70 -24.96
C ASN A 455 28.90 -21.98 -24.57
N PRO A 456 28.28 -22.31 -23.42
CA PRO A 456 27.06 -21.63 -22.98
C PRO A 456 27.36 -20.14 -22.72
N GLN A 457 26.53 -19.27 -23.30
CA GLN A 457 26.64 -17.83 -23.13
C GLN A 457 25.32 -17.23 -22.69
N TRP A 458 25.38 -16.06 -22.06
CA TRP A 458 24.25 -15.20 -21.77
C TRP A 458 24.29 -14.03 -22.74
N CYS A 459 23.14 -13.65 -23.28
CA CYS A 459 23.04 -12.60 -24.29
C CYS A 459 22.04 -11.54 -23.86
N VAL A 460 22.48 -10.28 -23.97
CA VAL A 460 21.63 -9.10 -23.87
C VAL A 460 21.33 -8.60 -25.29
N SER A 461 20.05 -8.42 -25.62
CA SER A 461 19.58 -8.04 -26.95
C SER A 461 18.60 -6.86 -26.89
N ILE A 462 18.97 -5.76 -27.55
CA ILE A 462 18.18 -4.53 -27.69
C ILE A 462 17.55 -4.56 -29.09
N SER A 463 16.22 -4.52 -29.14
CA SER A 463 15.48 -4.76 -30.38
C SER A 463 14.35 -3.80 -30.68
N ASP A 464 13.81 -3.09 -29.67
CA ASP A 464 12.81 -2.08 -29.91
C ASP A 464 13.43 -0.75 -30.35
N LEU A 465 12.73 -0.04 -31.21
CA LEU A 465 13.25 1.15 -31.88
C LEU A 465 13.60 2.28 -30.92
N GLU A 466 12.84 2.46 -29.84
CA GLU A 466 13.09 3.50 -28.85
C GLU A 466 14.35 3.20 -28.06
N SER A 467 14.50 1.98 -27.54
CA SER A 467 15.74 1.54 -26.90
C SER A 467 16.94 1.60 -27.85
N LEU A 468 16.78 1.31 -29.14
CA LEU A 468 17.86 1.43 -30.14
C LEU A 468 18.26 2.90 -30.38
N LYS A 469 17.30 3.82 -30.39
CA LYS A 469 17.58 5.27 -30.46
C LYS A 469 18.30 5.74 -29.20
N ASN A 470 17.81 5.34 -28.04
CA ASN A 470 18.43 5.66 -26.75
C ASN A 470 19.85 5.10 -26.66
N PHE A 471 20.07 3.86 -27.11
CA PHE A 471 21.39 3.26 -27.22
C PHE A 471 22.30 4.05 -28.16
N ASN A 472 21.84 4.37 -29.38
CA ASN A 472 22.62 5.14 -30.35
C ASN A 472 23.00 6.53 -29.84
N LYS A 473 22.13 7.17 -29.05
CA LYS A 473 22.35 8.51 -28.50
C LYS A 473 23.25 8.50 -27.25
N GLN A 474 23.07 7.53 -26.36
CA GLN A 474 23.67 7.56 -25.01
C GLN A 474 24.87 6.63 -24.82
N ILE A 475 25.02 5.59 -25.64
CA ILE A 475 26.09 4.56 -25.51
C ILE A 475 26.87 4.44 -26.82
N GLY A 476 26.17 4.12 -27.92
CA GLY A 476 26.73 4.04 -29.27
C GLY A 476 27.78 2.94 -29.47
N PHE A 477 28.37 2.94 -30.66
CA PHE A 477 29.57 2.17 -30.99
C PHE A 477 30.66 3.15 -31.43
N GLY A 478 31.89 2.94 -30.97
CA GLY A 478 33.09 3.62 -31.44
C GLY A 478 33.51 3.20 -32.84
N ARG A 479 33.22 1.96 -33.23
CA ARG A 479 33.46 1.50 -34.60
C ARG A 479 32.52 2.16 -35.59
N GLN A 480 33.09 2.84 -36.59
CA GLN A 480 32.35 3.63 -37.56
C GLN A 480 31.33 2.80 -38.37
N ASP A 481 31.72 1.61 -38.83
CA ASP A 481 30.84 0.71 -39.58
C ASP A 481 29.60 0.27 -38.77
N LYS A 482 29.79 -0.05 -37.48
CA LYS A 482 28.70 -0.37 -36.56
C LYS A 482 27.83 0.86 -36.26
N SER A 483 28.46 2.01 -36.00
CA SER A 483 27.77 3.26 -35.67
C SER A 483 26.87 3.74 -36.81
N GLU A 484 27.38 3.79 -38.05
CA GLU A 484 26.60 4.17 -39.23
C GLU A 484 25.43 3.21 -39.49
N ARG A 485 25.67 1.91 -39.35
CA ARG A 485 24.62 0.89 -39.53
C ARG A 485 23.56 1.00 -38.44
N LEU A 486 23.94 1.24 -37.18
CA LEU A 486 23.01 1.48 -36.09
C LEU A 486 22.21 2.77 -36.34
N GLY A 487 22.83 3.85 -36.79
CA GLY A 487 22.15 5.09 -37.17
C GLY A 487 21.07 4.84 -38.25
N LYS A 488 21.39 4.04 -39.27
CA LYS A 488 20.41 3.61 -40.30
C LYS A 488 19.27 2.74 -39.76
N ILE A 489 19.49 2.00 -38.67
CA ILE A 489 18.44 1.20 -38.01
C ILE A 489 17.57 2.10 -37.13
N ALA A 490 18.19 2.92 -36.28
CA ALA A 490 17.53 3.83 -35.35
C ALA A 490 16.76 4.96 -36.05
N GLY A 491 17.18 5.36 -37.26
CA GLY A 491 16.50 6.36 -38.09
C GLY A 491 15.24 5.87 -38.82
N ARG A 492 14.91 4.57 -38.76
CA ARG A 492 13.75 4.03 -39.48
C ARG A 492 12.43 4.51 -38.85
N ARG A 493 11.41 4.73 -39.68
CA ARG A 493 10.02 4.87 -39.20
C ARG A 493 9.57 3.57 -38.56
N GLN A 494 8.75 3.69 -37.52
CA GLN A 494 8.19 2.60 -36.74
C GLN A 494 7.32 1.71 -37.63
N ALA A 495 7.89 0.68 -38.27
CA ALA A 495 7.10 -0.45 -38.74
C ALA A 495 6.63 -1.21 -37.49
N MET A 496 5.43 -1.82 -37.52
CA MET A 496 4.83 -2.61 -36.43
C MET A 496 5.84 -3.62 -35.81
N GLN A 497 6.66 -3.16 -34.89
CA GLN A 497 7.48 -3.97 -34.00
C GLN A 497 6.85 -3.80 -32.63
N PHE A 498 6.52 -4.93 -32.00
CA PHE A 498 5.90 -5.09 -30.67
C PHE A 498 5.63 -3.76 -29.98
N VAL A 499 4.43 -3.23 -30.19
CA VAL A 499 4.10 -1.89 -29.77
C VAL A 499 4.04 -1.90 -28.24
N GLU A 500 4.97 -1.19 -27.62
CA GLU A 500 4.92 -0.88 -26.20
C GLU A 500 3.49 -0.49 -25.83
N GLN A 501 2.90 -1.23 -24.90
CA GLN A 501 1.51 -1.06 -24.55
C GLN A 501 1.38 0.00 -23.47
N VAL A 502 0.33 0.81 -23.57
CA VAL A 502 -0.07 1.68 -22.45
C VAL A 502 -0.50 0.79 -21.30
N PRO A 503 -0.01 1.01 -20.07
CA PRO A 503 -0.44 0.30 -18.87
C PRO A 503 -1.83 0.77 -18.40
N ALA A 504 -2.81 0.87 -19.30
CA ALA A 504 -4.15 1.36 -18.98
C ALA A 504 -5.23 0.35 -19.37
N ASP A 505 -6.31 0.37 -18.59
CA ASP A 505 -7.56 -0.24 -18.96
C ASP A 505 -8.30 0.67 -19.97
N GLY A 506 -8.64 0.13 -21.14
CA GLY A 506 -9.32 0.91 -22.15
C GLY A 506 -10.71 1.38 -21.74
N ARG A 507 -11.41 0.64 -20.87
CA ARG A 507 -12.72 1.05 -20.34
C ARG A 507 -12.58 2.21 -19.36
N GLU A 508 -11.52 2.23 -18.55
CA GLU A 508 -11.18 3.35 -17.66
C GLU A 508 -10.87 4.61 -18.48
N VAL A 509 -10.05 4.48 -19.54
CA VAL A 509 -9.76 5.58 -20.46
C VAL A 509 -11.04 6.08 -21.13
N TYR A 510 -11.92 5.17 -21.53
CA TYR A 510 -13.18 5.54 -22.17
C TYR A 510 -14.17 6.20 -21.19
N ALA A 511 -14.18 5.80 -19.92
CA ALA A 511 -14.98 6.44 -18.88
C ALA A 511 -14.59 7.91 -18.72
N LEU A 512 -13.27 8.20 -18.66
CA LEU A 512 -12.77 9.57 -18.65
C LEU A 512 -13.15 10.32 -19.94
N ALA A 513 -13.00 9.68 -21.11
CA ALA A 513 -13.42 10.29 -22.38
C ALA A 513 -14.90 10.69 -22.37
N ARG A 514 -15.78 9.84 -21.82
CA ARG A 514 -17.22 10.16 -21.69
C ARG A 514 -17.49 11.32 -20.73
N GLN A 515 -16.77 11.42 -19.61
CA GLN A 515 -16.88 12.57 -18.69
C GLN A 515 -16.51 13.89 -19.40
N LEU A 516 -15.48 13.83 -20.25
CA LEU A 516 -15.08 14.93 -21.12
C LEU A 516 -16.09 15.20 -22.27
N GLY A 517 -17.13 14.40 -22.40
CA GLY A 517 -18.15 14.53 -23.46
C GLY A 517 -17.67 14.06 -24.83
N LEU A 518 -16.64 13.21 -24.86
CA LEU A 518 -16.11 12.60 -26.08
C LEU A 518 -16.79 11.26 -26.36
N LYS A 519 -16.94 10.94 -27.64
CA LYS A 519 -17.49 9.69 -28.17
C LYS A 519 -16.37 8.85 -28.77
N THR A 520 -16.62 7.56 -28.97
CA THR A 520 -15.64 6.68 -29.63
C THR A 520 -15.25 7.16 -31.04
N SER A 521 -16.17 7.83 -31.76
CA SER A 521 -15.92 8.43 -33.08
C SER A 521 -14.82 9.49 -33.09
N ASP A 522 -14.57 10.13 -31.94
CA ASP A 522 -13.59 11.20 -31.81
C ASP A 522 -12.16 10.64 -31.79
N PHE A 523 -12.02 9.31 -31.64
CA PHE A 523 -10.74 8.62 -31.58
C PHE A 523 -10.64 7.61 -32.73
N HIS A 524 -9.83 7.92 -33.74
CA HIS A 524 -9.58 7.01 -34.84
C HIS A 524 -8.92 5.71 -34.32
N ALA A 525 -9.49 4.56 -34.69
CA ALA A 525 -8.98 3.22 -34.39
C ALA A 525 -8.85 2.83 -32.89
N ALA A 526 -9.44 3.58 -31.95
CA ALA A 526 -9.38 3.26 -30.50
C ALA A 526 -10.51 2.35 -29.99
N SER A 527 -11.53 2.06 -30.80
CA SER A 527 -12.71 1.29 -30.38
C SER A 527 -12.40 -0.12 -29.83
N ALA A 528 -11.40 -0.81 -30.39
CA ALA A 528 -10.99 -2.12 -29.88
C ALA A 528 -10.27 -2.01 -28.52
N PHE A 529 -9.52 -0.94 -28.32
CA PHE A 529 -8.86 -0.63 -27.05
C PHE A 529 -9.87 -0.30 -25.96
N PHE A 530 -10.82 0.61 -26.21
CA PHE A 530 -11.85 0.97 -25.23
C PHE A 530 -12.74 -0.20 -24.79
N ARG A 531 -12.82 -1.27 -25.59
CA ARG A 531 -13.53 -2.51 -25.26
C ARG A 531 -12.63 -3.59 -24.65
N ASN A 532 -11.37 -3.30 -24.36
CA ASN A 532 -10.33 -4.24 -23.93
C ASN A 532 -10.12 -5.44 -24.87
N LYS A 533 -10.55 -5.35 -26.14
CA LYS A 533 -10.36 -6.42 -27.14
C LYS A 533 -8.92 -6.48 -27.64
N LYS A 534 -8.24 -5.33 -27.72
CA LYS A 534 -6.83 -5.24 -28.13
C LYS A 534 -6.12 -4.15 -27.33
N PRO A 535 -4.91 -4.39 -26.82
CA PRO A 535 -4.13 -3.35 -26.19
C PRO A 535 -3.74 -2.27 -27.21
N LEU A 536 -3.53 -1.04 -26.74
CA LEU A 536 -3.07 0.06 -27.58
C LEU A 536 -1.60 0.38 -27.31
N GLY A 537 -0.92 0.71 -28.40
CA GLY A 537 0.44 1.22 -28.33
C GLY A 537 0.54 2.58 -27.65
N ARG A 538 1.58 2.79 -26.85
CA ARG A 538 1.89 4.06 -26.20
C ARG A 538 2.02 5.21 -27.19
N ALA A 539 2.83 5.04 -28.22
CA ALA A 539 3.02 6.08 -29.24
C ALA A 539 1.71 6.46 -29.96
N THR A 540 0.81 5.49 -30.15
CA THR A 540 -0.52 5.75 -30.72
C THR A 540 -1.42 6.46 -29.73
N PHE A 541 -1.42 6.04 -28.46
CA PHE A 541 -2.17 6.70 -27.39
C PHE A 541 -1.74 8.16 -27.22
N GLU A 542 -0.43 8.41 -27.17
CA GLU A 542 0.14 9.74 -27.00
C GLU A 542 -0.14 10.68 -28.17
N LYS A 543 -0.20 10.16 -29.40
CA LYS A 543 -0.49 10.95 -30.60
C LYS A 543 -1.99 11.14 -30.87
N SER A 544 -2.81 10.13 -30.58
CA SER A 544 -4.19 10.06 -31.07
C SER A 544 -5.25 10.16 -29.96
N ILE A 545 -4.91 9.85 -28.71
CA ILE A 545 -5.86 9.90 -27.58
C ILE A 545 -5.55 11.07 -26.65
N ALA A 546 -4.32 11.12 -26.12
CA ALA A 546 -3.93 12.11 -25.11
C ALA A 546 -4.17 13.58 -25.53
N PRO A 547 -3.86 14.02 -26.78
CA PRO A 547 -4.05 15.42 -27.17
C PRO A 547 -5.53 15.82 -27.23
N VAL A 548 -6.39 14.92 -27.71
CA VAL A 548 -7.84 15.13 -27.77
C VAL A 548 -8.42 15.27 -26.37
N MET A 549 -8.00 14.40 -25.45
CA MET A 549 -8.44 14.46 -24.04
C MET A 549 -7.96 15.74 -23.35
N ARG A 550 -6.69 16.14 -23.54
CA ARG A 550 -6.16 17.39 -22.96
C ARG A 550 -6.94 18.61 -23.42
N LYS A 551 -7.15 18.75 -24.73
CA LYS A 551 -7.90 19.88 -25.30
C LYS A 551 -9.32 19.95 -24.72
N ARG A 552 -10.00 18.82 -24.64
CA ARG A 552 -11.37 18.77 -24.13
C ARG A 552 -11.46 18.99 -22.62
N ALA A 553 -10.45 18.56 -21.87
CA ALA A 553 -10.36 18.81 -20.43
C ALA A 553 -10.17 20.30 -20.11
N GLN A 554 -9.38 21.01 -20.92
CA GLN A 554 -9.24 22.46 -20.84
C GLN A 554 -10.58 23.18 -21.04
N GLU A 555 -11.34 22.80 -22.07
CA GLU A 555 -12.67 23.37 -22.34
C GLU A 555 -13.69 23.13 -21.22
N LYS A 556 -13.51 22.06 -20.42
CA LYS A 556 -14.43 21.68 -19.33
C LYS A 556 -13.93 22.02 -17.92
N GLY A 557 -12.76 22.62 -17.78
CA GLY A 557 -12.15 22.89 -16.46
C GLY A 557 -11.73 21.64 -15.68
N MET A 558 -11.46 20.51 -16.37
CA MET A 558 -11.06 19.23 -15.77
C MET A 558 -9.58 18.88 -16.01
N GLU A 559 -8.74 19.90 -16.22
CA GLU A 559 -7.33 19.72 -16.59
C GLU A 559 -6.54 18.92 -15.57
N GLY A 560 -6.65 19.24 -14.28
CA GLY A 560 -5.85 18.59 -13.22
C GLY A 560 -6.10 17.08 -13.13
N GLN A 561 -7.37 16.66 -13.08
CA GLN A 561 -7.74 15.25 -13.02
C GLN A 561 -7.29 14.49 -14.28
N THR A 562 -7.53 15.07 -15.46
CA THR A 562 -7.19 14.45 -16.74
C THR A 562 -5.68 14.31 -16.88
N GLN A 563 -4.93 15.36 -16.55
CA GLN A 563 -3.47 15.35 -16.64
C GLN A 563 -2.85 14.35 -15.68
N LYS A 564 -3.39 14.19 -14.45
CA LYS A 564 -2.94 13.17 -13.50
C LYS A 564 -3.09 11.75 -14.06
N LEU A 565 -4.25 11.43 -14.64
CA LEU A 565 -4.49 10.10 -15.24
C LEU A 565 -3.63 9.86 -16.49
N LEU A 566 -3.49 10.88 -17.35
CA LEU A 566 -2.62 10.79 -18.52
C LEU A 566 -1.16 10.61 -18.12
N GLN A 567 -0.68 11.29 -17.07
CA GLN A 567 0.69 11.10 -16.55
C GLN A 567 0.90 9.68 -16.02
N LYS A 568 -0.07 9.13 -15.28
CA LYS A 568 -0.05 7.74 -14.81
C LYS A 568 0.06 6.76 -15.99
N TRP A 569 -0.85 6.84 -16.95
CA TRP A 569 -0.88 5.92 -18.10
C TRP A 569 0.30 6.13 -19.05
N LEU A 570 0.81 7.35 -19.15
CA LEU A 570 2.00 7.69 -19.91
C LEU A 570 3.25 7.78 -19.01
N SER A 571 3.34 7.01 -17.94
CA SER A 571 4.57 6.97 -17.14
C SER A 571 5.73 6.36 -17.93
N ASP A 572 6.94 6.88 -17.71
CA ASP A 572 8.18 6.33 -18.25
C ASP A 572 8.79 5.26 -17.35
N ASP A 573 8.35 5.13 -16.10
CA ASP A 573 8.94 4.21 -15.12
C ASP A 573 8.28 2.83 -15.15
N ILE A 574 6.96 2.75 -15.36
CA ILE A 574 6.20 1.48 -15.35
C ILE A 574 5.59 1.20 -16.72
N GLY A 575 5.72 -0.04 -17.17
CA GLY A 575 5.08 -0.57 -18.36
C GLY A 575 4.44 -1.93 -18.12
N VAL A 576 4.07 -2.59 -19.21
CA VAL A 576 3.44 -3.91 -19.20
C VAL A 576 4.22 -4.86 -20.09
N ALA A 577 4.48 -6.06 -19.58
CA ALA A 577 5.00 -7.17 -20.37
C ALA A 577 4.02 -8.35 -20.34
N ARG A 578 3.99 -9.12 -21.43
CA ARG A 578 3.13 -10.29 -21.54
C ARG A 578 3.87 -11.53 -21.07
N VAL A 579 3.27 -12.31 -20.18
CA VAL A 579 3.76 -13.63 -19.76
C VAL A 579 3.80 -14.53 -21.00
N ALA A 580 5.01 -14.98 -21.35
CA ALA A 580 5.28 -15.83 -22.49
C ALA A 580 5.43 -17.29 -22.08
N GLN A 581 6.06 -17.55 -20.93
CA GLN A 581 6.20 -18.89 -20.37
C GLN A 581 6.04 -18.86 -18.86
N LYS A 582 5.53 -19.96 -18.33
CA LYS A 582 5.47 -20.25 -16.90
C LYS A 582 5.98 -21.67 -16.71
N ILE A 583 7.17 -21.80 -16.15
CA ILE A 583 7.87 -23.07 -16.03
C ILE A 583 7.83 -23.49 -14.57
N PRO A 584 7.20 -24.63 -14.21
CA PRO A 584 7.20 -25.12 -12.84
C PRO A 584 8.63 -25.51 -12.42
N ILE A 585 8.96 -25.21 -11.16
CA ILE A 585 10.18 -25.66 -10.52
C ILE A 585 9.78 -26.44 -9.28
N ASP A 586 10.10 -27.73 -9.32
CA ASP A 586 9.90 -28.65 -8.21
C ASP A 586 11.21 -28.87 -7.45
N GLY A 587 11.06 -29.26 -6.18
CA GLY A 587 12.16 -29.51 -5.26
C GLY A 587 12.32 -28.39 -4.24
N GLU A 588 12.69 -28.76 -3.02
CA GLU A 588 12.86 -27.82 -1.93
C GLU A 588 14.12 -26.98 -2.15
N ARG A 589 13.95 -25.65 -2.25
CA ARG A 589 15.04 -24.69 -2.44
C ARG A 589 14.87 -23.49 -1.51
N PRO A 590 15.96 -22.79 -1.15
CA PRO A 590 15.86 -21.53 -0.43
C PRO A 590 15.30 -20.44 -1.35
N TYR A 591 14.45 -19.59 -0.79
CA TYR A 591 13.90 -18.40 -1.41
C TYR A 591 13.94 -17.25 -0.40
N ILE A 592 14.09 -16.05 -0.91
CA ILE A 592 14.36 -14.86 -0.11
C ILE A 592 13.24 -13.86 -0.33
N ASP A 593 12.96 -13.13 0.73
CA ASP A 593 11.83 -12.24 0.82
C ASP A 593 12.24 -10.93 1.45
N LEU A 594 11.63 -9.84 1.00
CA LEU A 594 11.93 -8.48 1.46
C LEU A 594 10.67 -7.80 1.96
N THR A 595 10.81 -7.02 3.03
CA THR A 595 9.74 -6.17 3.56
C THR A 595 10.00 -4.71 3.21
N VAL A 596 9.12 -4.13 2.40
CA VAL A 596 9.11 -2.70 2.06
C VAL A 596 7.81 -2.08 2.59
N PRO A 597 7.80 -1.48 3.81
CA PRO A 597 6.57 -1.12 4.52
C PRO A 597 5.68 -0.04 3.87
N ASN A 598 6.24 0.83 3.02
CA ASN A 598 5.48 1.97 2.48
C ASN A 598 5.04 1.75 1.02
N ALA A 599 5.90 1.13 0.19
CA ALA A 599 5.53 0.80 -1.19
C ALA A 599 4.71 -0.48 -1.29
N PHE A 600 4.89 -1.40 -0.35
CA PHE A 600 4.37 -2.78 -0.41
C PHE A 600 4.82 -3.61 -1.62
N ASN A 601 5.80 -3.11 -2.37
CA ASN A 601 6.37 -3.76 -3.54
C ASN A 601 7.81 -3.30 -3.77
N PHE A 602 8.54 -4.00 -4.63
CA PHE A 602 9.87 -3.62 -5.07
C PHE A 602 10.14 -4.08 -6.50
N VAL A 603 11.21 -3.55 -7.10
CA VAL A 603 11.65 -3.92 -8.44
C VAL A 603 12.70 -5.04 -8.35
N ALA A 604 12.42 -6.18 -8.99
CA ALA A 604 13.27 -7.37 -8.95
C ALA A 604 13.41 -7.97 -10.36
N ASN A 605 14.63 -8.11 -10.89
CA ASN A 605 14.87 -8.48 -12.31
C ASN A 605 14.03 -7.66 -13.32
N GLY A 606 13.71 -6.40 -12.99
CA GLY A 606 12.83 -5.55 -13.81
C GLY A 606 11.33 -5.81 -13.66
N PHE A 607 10.90 -6.81 -12.89
CA PHE A 607 9.50 -7.01 -12.52
C PHE A 607 9.13 -6.14 -11.33
N ILE A 608 7.87 -5.70 -11.26
CA ILE A 608 7.31 -5.09 -10.07
C ILE A 608 6.59 -6.18 -9.29
N VAL A 609 7.10 -6.48 -8.10
CA VAL A 609 6.70 -7.64 -7.30
C VAL A 609 6.25 -7.25 -5.91
N HIS A 610 5.25 -7.95 -5.38
CA HIS A 610 4.70 -7.64 -4.06
C HIS A 610 5.70 -8.05 -2.96
N ASN A 611 5.74 -7.28 -1.87
CA ASN A 611 6.46 -7.67 -0.65
C ASN A 611 5.73 -8.80 0.12
N SER A 612 6.35 -9.33 1.17
CA SER A 612 5.72 -10.37 1.99
C SER A 612 5.30 -9.90 3.36
N ALA A 613 4.22 -10.50 3.82
CA ALA A 613 3.32 -9.92 4.80
C ALA A 613 3.66 -10.17 6.26
N ARG A 614 4.94 -10.23 6.65
CA ARG A 614 5.30 -10.60 8.03
C ARG A 614 5.27 -9.44 9.04
N ARG A 615 5.61 -8.21 8.65
CA ARG A 615 5.42 -7.02 9.52
C ARG A 615 3.96 -6.52 9.59
N PHE A 616 3.11 -7.07 8.73
CA PHE A 616 1.77 -6.55 8.53
C PHE A 616 0.78 -6.97 9.61
N GLU A 617 1.07 -7.95 10.47
CA GLU A 617 0.20 -8.19 11.64
C GLU A 617 0.17 -6.93 12.52
N ARG A 618 1.33 -6.34 12.85
CA ARG A 618 1.39 -5.18 13.76
C ARG A 618 0.91 -3.87 13.12
N LEU A 619 1.29 -3.56 11.88
CA LEU A 619 0.82 -2.34 11.20
C LEU A 619 -0.65 -2.43 10.79
N ILE A 620 -1.15 -3.62 10.44
CA ILE A 620 -2.58 -3.82 10.19
C ILE A 620 -3.33 -3.75 11.52
N GLU A 621 -2.85 -4.39 12.60
CA GLU A 621 -3.43 -4.25 13.95
C GLU A 621 -3.45 -2.78 14.39
N GLU A 622 -2.35 -2.04 14.29
CA GLU A 622 -2.30 -0.60 14.62
C GLU A 622 -3.27 0.22 13.75
N SER A 623 -3.41 -0.11 12.46
CA SER A 623 -4.36 0.57 11.56
C SER A 623 -5.82 0.21 11.84
N ILE A 624 -6.10 -1.04 12.24
CA ILE A 624 -7.42 -1.51 12.66
C ILE A 624 -7.79 -0.89 14.00
N GLU A 625 -6.86 -0.85 14.96
CA GLU A 625 -7.04 -0.17 16.24
C GLU A 625 -7.31 1.31 16.04
N TYR A 626 -6.58 1.98 15.14
CA TYR A 626 -6.83 3.38 14.81
C TYR A 626 -8.21 3.58 14.17
N TYR A 627 -8.61 2.68 13.26
CA TYR A 627 -9.95 2.69 12.67
C TYR A 627 -11.05 2.52 13.73
N TYR A 628 -10.89 1.56 14.65
CA TYR A 628 -11.81 1.32 15.76
C TYR A 628 -11.85 2.50 16.74
N LYS A 629 -10.72 3.13 17.06
CA LYS A 629 -10.68 4.36 17.86
C LYS A 629 -11.48 5.49 17.21
N ARG A 630 -11.36 5.70 15.91
CA ARG A 630 -12.15 6.72 15.19
C ARG A 630 -13.65 6.45 15.19
N ILE A 631 -14.06 5.18 15.12
CA ILE A 631 -15.47 4.81 15.29
C ILE A 631 -15.91 5.11 16.73
N GLY A 632 -15.09 4.76 17.73
CA GLY A 632 -15.36 5.04 19.13
C GLY A 632 -15.49 6.53 19.43
N GLU A 633 -14.59 7.37 18.93
CA GLU A 633 -14.68 8.83 19.01
C GLU A 633 -15.97 9.39 18.39
N ALA A 634 -16.40 8.82 17.26
CA ALA A 634 -17.68 9.19 16.66
C ALA A 634 -18.86 8.74 17.51
N MET A 635 -18.82 7.55 18.11
CA MET A 635 -19.84 7.10 19.05
C MET A 635 -19.89 8.00 20.28
N ASP A 636 -18.76 8.43 20.80
CA ASP A 636 -18.67 9.34 21.94
C ASP A 636 -19.32 10.69 21.63
N GLN A 637 -19.07 11.19 20.42
CA GLN A 637 -19.64 12.44 19.95
C GLN A 637 -21.18 12.40 19.85
N TYR A 638 -21.76 11.27 19.41
CA TYR A 638 -23.19 11.21 19.06
C TYR A 638 -24.06 10.45 20.06
N PHE A 639 -23.49 9.57 20.90
CA PHE A 639 -24.26 8.61 21.70
C PHE A 639 -24.06 8.70 23.21
N VAL A 640 -23.18 9.58 23.71
CA VAL A 640 -22.97 9.77 25.16
C VAL A 640 -24.20 10.31 25.89
N SER A 641 -25.00 11.15 25.23
CA SER A 641 -26.25 11.68 25.79
C SER A 641 -27.45 11.43 24.87
N GLY A 642 -28.62 11.22 25.45
CA GLY A 642 -29.88 11.12 24.71
C GLY A 642 -30.23 9.76 24.09
N ASN A 643 -29.50 8.69 24.38
CA ASN A 643 -29.79 7.34 23.86
C ASN A 643 -29.94 6.29 24.98
N LYS A 644 -30.91 5.38 24.88
CA LYS A 644 -31.12 4.28 25.86
C LYS A 644 -30.09 3.15 25.73
N GLY A 645 -29.43 3.05 24.59
CA GLY A 645 -28.35 2.11 24.32
C GLY A 645 -28.06 2.02 22.83
N ILE A 646 -27.00 1.29 22.48
CA ILE A 646 -26.51 1.16 21.11
C ILE A 646 -26.57 -0.30 20.66
N ILE A 647 -27.00 -0.50 19.42
CA ILE A 647 -27.06 -1.80 18.78
C ILE A 647 -26.00 -1.84 17.68
N VAL A 648 -25.13 -2.85 17.71
CA VAL A 648 -24.01 -2.99 16.77
C VAL A 648 -24.27 -4.17 15.83
N GLY A 649 -24.06 -3.96 14.54
CA GLY A 649 -24.21 -4.97 13.50
C GLY A 649 -23.14 -4.88 12.41
N GLY A 650 -23.16 -5.81 11.48
CA GLY A 650 -22.23 -5.80 10.35
C GLY A 650 -21.96 -7.16 9.72
N PRO A 651 -21.42 -7.19 8.48
CA PRO A 651 -20.98 -8.41 7.85
C PRO A 651 -19.61 -8.87 8.39
N GLY A 652 -19.53 -10.14 8.79
CA GLY A 652 -18.27 -10.77 9.20
C GLY A 652 -17.77 -10.34 10.59
N PRO A 653 -16.52 -10.68 10.96
CA PRO A 653 -16.05 -10.69 12.36
C PRO A 653 -15.66 -9.32 12.95
N ALA A 654 -15.67 -8.24 12.15
CA ALA A 654 -15.14 -6.95 12.57
C ALA A 654 -15.94 -6.32 13.73
N LYS A 655 -17.26 -6.56 13.75
CA LYS A 655 -18.16 -6.08 14.82
C LYS A 655 -17.86 -6.72 16.17
N GLU A 656 -17.50 -8.01 16.19
CA GLU A 656 -17.12 -8.71 17.42
C GLU A 656 -15.79 -8.18 17.96
N ASP A 657 -14.82 -7.94 17.08
CA ASP A 657 -13.51 -7.42 17.46
C ASP A 657 -13.60 -5.97 17.95
N PHE A 658 -14.44 -5.15 17.33
CA PHE A 658 -14.74 -3.78 17.78
C PHE A 658 -15.34 -3.75 19.19
N ILE A 659 -16.34 -4.59 19.48
CA ILE A 659 -16.94 -4.69 20.81
C ILE A 659 -15.94 -5.20 21.86
N LYS A 660 -15.09 -6.17 21.51
CA LYS A 660 -14.04 -6.64 22.43
C LYS A 660 -13.04 -5.55 22.80
N MET A 661 -12.68 -4.69 21.84
CA MET A 661 -11.74 -3.59 22.08
C MET A 661 -12.36 -2.48 22.94
N SER A 662 -13.69 -2.30 22.90
CA SER A 662 -14.42 -1.24 23.61
C SER A 662 -13.78 0.17 23.49
N PRO A 663 -13.49 0.68 22.28
CA PRO A 663 -12.74 1.92 22.08
C PRO A 663 -13.58 3.20 22.27
N PHE A 664 -14.69 3.12 23.01
CA PHE A 664 -15.68 4.18 23.21
C PHE A 664 -15.93 4.40 24.71
N ASN A 665 -16.56 5.51 25.05
CA ASN A 665 -16.82 5.95 26.41
C ASN A 665 -17.59 4.91 27.23
N TYR A 666 -17.15 4.66 28.46
CA TYR A 666 -17.75 3.67 29.37
C TYR A 666 -19.23 3.92 29.71
N GLN A 667 -19.74 5.14 29.52
CA GLN A 667 -21.15 5.49 29.71
C GLN A 667 -22.05 4.94 28.59
N ILE A 668 -21.47 4.58 27.45
CA ILE A 668 -22.19 4.02 26.33
C ILE A 668 -22.55 2.56 26.61
N LYS A 669 -23.85 2.27 26.67
CA LYS A 669 -24.36 0.91 26.87
C LYS A 669 -24.65 0.23 25.55
N VAL A 670 -23.87 -0.80 25.19
CA VAL A 670 -24.17 -1.68 24.04
C VAL A 670 -25.22 -2.71 24.43
N LEU A 671 -26.24 -2.88 23.60
CA LEU A 671 -27.39 -3.75 23.84
C LEU A 671 -27.26 -5.05 23.05
N GLY A 672 -27.28 -6.18 23.76
CA GLY A 672 -27.21 -7.51 23.15
C GLY A 672 -25.83 -7.84 22.55
N LYS A 673 -25.79 -8.93 21.77
CA LYS A 673 -24.60 -9.33 21.00
C LYS A 673 -24.62 -8.66 19.63
N PRO A 674 -23.44 -8.45 18.99
CA PRO A 674 -23.38 -7.96 17.62
C PRO A 674 -24.21 -8.83 16.67
N ILE A 675 -24.99 -8.19 15.80
CA ILE A 675 -25.89 -8.88 14.86
C ILE A 675 -25.24 -8.97 13.48
N ASP A 676 -25.28 -10.15 12.86
CA ASP A 676 -24.88 -10.32 11.46
C ASP A 676 -25.85 -9.61 10.52
N THR A 677 -25.32 -8.75 9.66
CA THR A 677 -26.03 -8.11 8.54
C THR A 677 -25.33 -8.44 7.22
N GLY A 678 -26.03 -8.33 6.09
CA GLY A 678 -25.44 -8.54 4.76
C GLY A 678 -24.59 -7.38 4.25
N TYR A 679 -24.82 -6.16 4.76
CA TYR A 679 -24.25 -4.92 4.26
C TYR A 679 -23.96 -3.93 5.40
N THR A 680 -23.19 -2.89 5.10
CA THR A 680 -22.71 -1.81 5.99
C THR A 680 -23.37 -0.45 5.74
N ASP A 681 -24.24 -0.37 4.74
CA ASP A 681 -24.94 0.84 4.31
C ASP A 681 -26.37 0.90 4.88
N GLU A 682 -27.22 1.71 4.27
CA GLU A 682 -28.64 1.84 4.64
C GLU A 682 -29.39 0.51 4.62
N GLN A 683 -29.01 -0.42 3.74
CA GLN A 683 -29.63 -1.75 3.69
C GLN A 683 -29.22 -2.57 4.92
N GLY A 684 -27.97 -2.45 5.36
CA GLY A 684 -27.49 -3.01 6.61
C GLY A 684 -28.21 -2.46 7.85
N LEU A 685 -28.47 -1.16 7.88
CA LEU A 685 -29.23 -0.52 8.98
C LEU A 685 -30.68 -1.02 9.06
N ARG A 686 -31.35 -1.17 7.91
CA ARG A 686 -32.71 -1.72 7.86
C ARG A 686 -32.77 -3.17 8.32
N GLU A 687 -31.78 -3.97 7.92
CA GLU A 687 -31.68 -5.36 8.37
C GLU A 687 -31.39 -5.45 9.88
N LEU A 688 -30.53 -4.57 10.39
CA LEU A 688 -30.25 -4.48 11.82
C LEU A 688 -31.53 -4.12 12.59
N MET A 689 -32.31 -3.15 12.10
CA MET A 689 -33.60 -2.75 12.69
C MET A 689 -34.58 -3.92 12.77
N ALA A 690 -34.71 -4.70 11.69
CA ALA A 690 -35.61 -5.84 11.66
C ALA A 690 -35.23 -6.94 12.67
N LYS A 691 -33.94 -7.09 12.96
CA LYS A 691 -33.41 -8.12 13.86
C LYS A 691 -33.30 -7.69 15.32
N CYS A 692 -33.40 -6.38 15.63
CA CYS A 692 -33.18 -5.88 16.97
C CYS A 692 -34.45 -5.66 17.80
N GLY A 693 -35.64 -5.87 17.23
CA GLY A 693 -36.92 -5.84 17.96
C GLY A 693 -36.91 -6.73 19.21
N ASP A 694 -36.41 -7.96 19.09
CA ASP A 694 -36.33 -8.92 20.20
C ASP A 694 -35.43 -8.43 21.35
N ILE A 695 -34.37 -7.68 21.03
CA ILE A 695 -33.42 -7.15 22.02
C ILE A 695 -34.04 -6.00 22.81
N ILE A 696 -34.79 -5.14 22.13
CA ILE A 696 -35.49 -4.01 22.74
C ILE A 696 -36.59 -4.54 23.68
N HIS A 697 -37.41 -5.48 23.21
CA HIS A 697 -38.43 -6.12 24.04
C HIS A 697 -37.83 -6.85 25.27
N ALA A 698 -36.72 -7.57 25.10
CA ALA A 698 -36.03 -8.22 26.22
C ALA A 698 -35.50 -7.21 27.26
N GLN A 699 -35.15 -5.98 26.84
CA GLN A 699 -34.68 -4.94 27.76
C GLN A 699 -35.84 -4.29 28.53
N GLU A 700 -36.99 -4.07 27.90
CA GLU A 700 -38.21 -3.59 28.54
C GLU A 700 -38.72 -4.60 29.57
N ALA A 701 -38.81 -5.89 29.19
CA ALA A 701 -39.18 -6.97 30.11
C ALA A 701 -38.24 -7.08 31.32
N ASN A 702 -36.93 -6.91 31.13
CA ASN A 702 -35.98 -6.91 32.25
C ASN A 702 -36.16 -5.72 33.19
N ARG A 703 -36.50 -4.54 32.67
CA ARG A 703 -36.79 -3.36 33.49
C ARG A 703 -38.06 -3.55 34.30
N GLU A 704 -39.11 -4.09 33.68
CA GLU A 704 -40.37 -4.44 34.34
C GLU A 704 -40.12 -5.45 35.46
N LYS A 705 -39.37 -6.53 35.18
CA LYS A 705 -38.92 -7.50 36.18
C LYS A 705 -38.22 -6.85 37.38
N GLN A 706 -37.25 -5.97 37.14
CA GLN A 706 -36.52 -5.28 38.24
C GLN A 706 -37.44 -4.39 39.08
N LEU A 707 -38.43 -3.74 38.45
CA LEU A 707 -39.40 -2.89 39.14
C LEU A 707 -40.31 -3.73 40.05
N ILE A 708 -40.80 -4.88 39.55
CA ILE A 708 -41.64 -5.80 40.33
C ILE A 708 -40.84 -6.51 41.43
N ASP A 709 -39.62 -6.97 41.16
CA ASP A 709 -38.74 -7.55 42.18
C ASP A 709 -38.50 -6.56 43.32
N LYS A 710 -38.27 -5.28 42.98
CA LYS A 710 -38.15 -4.20 43.97
C LYS A 710 -39.45 -4.00 44.74
N PHE A 711 -40.59 -3.98 44.07
CA PHE A 711 -41.90 -3.85 44.70
C PHE A 711 -42.15 -4.99 45.71
N ILE A 712 -41.96 -6.23 45.29
CA ILE A 712 -42.13 -7.42 46.15
C ILE A 712 -41.19 -7.34 47.36
N LYS A 713 -39.92 -6.99 47.14
CA LYS A 713 -38.94 -6.86 48.21
C LYS A 713 -39.36 -5.81 49.25
N GLU A 714 -39.82 -4.65 48.80
CA GLU A 714 -40.31 -3.57 49.67
C GLU A 714 -41.61 -3.94 50.39
N VAL A 715 -42.50 -4.72 49.78
CA VAL A 715 -43.70 -5.22 50.47
C VAL A 715 -43.31 -6.21 51.57
N VAL A 716 -42.40 -7.16 51.29
CA VAL A 716 -41.95 -8.17 52.25
C VAL A 716 -41.15 -7.58 53.39
N SER A 717 -40.29 -6.58 53.13
CA SER A 717 -39.47 -5.94 54.16
C SER A 717 -40.27 -4.95 55.02
N GLY A 718 -41.55 -4.72 54.72
CA GLY A 718 -42.31 -3.63 55.32
C GLY A 718 -41.71 -2.27 54.97
N GLY A 719 -41.15 -2.13 53.78
CA GLY A 719 -40.57 -0.91 53.22
C GLY A 719 -41.62 0.01 52.60
N LEU A 720 -41.24 0.78 51.58
CA LEU A 720 -42.05 1.85 50.99
C LEU A 720 -43.03 1.36 49.90
N ALA A 721 -43.42 0.09 49.89
CA ALA A 721 -44.40 -0.42 48.94
C ALA A 721 -45.69 -0.85 49.66
N ILE A 722 -46.82 -0.51 49.06
CA ILE A 722 -48.16 -0.89 49.53
C ILE A 722 -48.94 -1.53 48.39
N TYR A 723 -49.90 -2.38 48.75
CA TYR A 723 -50.75 -3.09 47.82
C TYR A 723 -52.19 -3.16 48.35
N GLY A 724 -53.11 -3.48 47.45
CA GLY A 724 -54.54 -3.54 47.74
C GLY A 724 -55.23 -2.19 47.58
N GLU A 725 -56.46 -2.23 47.05
CA GLU A 725 -57.19 -1.06 46.59
C GLU A 725 -57.38 0.02 47.66
N ALA A 726 -57.80 -0.34 48.87
CA ALA A 726 -58.03 0.62 49.95
C ALA A 726 -56.74 1.36 50.36
N ASN A 727 -55.62 0.64 50.46
CA ASN A 727 -54.33 1.21 50.86
C ASN A 727 -53.76 2.10 49.75
N VAL A 728 -53.78 1.60 48.50
CA VAL A 728 -53.28 2.32 47.33
C VAL A 728 -54.09 3.60 47.11
N ARG A 729 -55.43 3.52 47.19
CA ARG A 729 -56.30 4.70 47.10
C ARG A 729 -56.00 5.72 48.20
N ALA A 730 -55.93 5.29 49.45
CA ALA A 730 -55.62 6.19 50.56
C ALA A 730 -54.27 6.89 50.37
N ALA A 731 -53.25 6.20 49.86
CA ALA A 731 -51.94 6.79 49.58
C ALA A 731 -51.95 7.77 48.39
N LEU A 732 -52.77 7.52 47.37
CA LEU A 732 -52.95 8.43 46.24
C LEU A 732 -53.72 9.69 46.66
N GLU A 733 -54.83 9.53 47.39
CA GLU A 733 -55.67 10.64 47.89
C GLU A 733 -54.91 11.52 48.90
N SER A 734 -54.08 10.92 49.76
CA SER A 734 -53.20 11.64 50.69
C SER A 734 -51.89 12.14 50.07
N LYS A 735 -51.68 11.93 48.76
CA LYS A 735 -50.47 12.32 47.99
C LYS A 735 -49.15 11.76 48.51
N GLN A 736 -49.22 10.63 49.24
CA GLN A 736 -48.07 9.92 49.77
C GLN A 736 -47.41 8.99 48.74
N ALA A 737 -48.12 8.65 47.67
CA ALA A 737 -47.59 7.81 46.60
C ALA A 737 -46.53 8.56 45.75
N SER A 738 -45.40 7.88 45.47
CA SER A 738 -44.38 8.30 44.50
C SER A 738 -44.65 7.72 43.12
N MET A 739 -45.20 6.49 43.07
CA MET A 739 -45.48 5.78 41.84
C MET A 739 -46.63 4.78 42.03
N LEU A 740 -47.59 4.78 41.10
CA LEU A 740 -48.69 3.82 41.01
C LEU A 740 -48.32 2.71 40.00
N LEU A 741 -48.55 1.46 40.38
CA LEU A 741 -48.39 0.27 39.54
C LEU A 741 -49.77 -0.34 39.29
N ILE A 742 -50.16 -0.46 38.02
CA ILE A 742 -51.43 -1.10 37.61
C ILE A 742 -51.13 -2.20 36.61
N SER A 743 -51.71 -3.37 36.80
CA SER A 743 -51.64 -4.45 35.82
C SER A 743 -52.66 -4.26 34.69
N GLU A 744 -52.25 -4.54 33.45
CA GLU A 744 -53.15 -4.59 32.29
C GLU A 744 -54.28 -5.63 32.45
N GLY A 745 -54.07 -6.65 33.29
CA GLY A 745 -55.07 -7.67 33.59
C GLY A 745 -56.19 -7.21 34.53
N LEU A 746 -56.12 -5.99 35.09
CA LEU A 746 -57.05 -5.50 36.12
C LEU A 746 -58.45 -5.19 35.55
N LYS A 747 -59.31 -6.20 35.50
CA LYS A 747 -60.71 -6.08 35.07
C LYS A 747 -61.66 -5.93 36.25
N TRP A 748 -61.63 -4.78 36.93
CA TRP A 748 -62.49 -4.50 38.08
C TRP A 748 -63.30 -3.22 37.85
N LYS A 749 -64.55 -3.22 38.32
CA LYS A 749 -65.44 -2.07 38.30
C LYS A 749 -65.71 -1.59 39.71
N ARG A 750 -65.73 -0.26 39.88
CA ARG A 750 -66.16 0.39 41.12
C ARG A 750 -67.59 0.89 40.96
N TYR A 751 -68.47 0.40 41.82
CA TYR A 751 -69.89 0.76 41.86
C TYR A 751 -70.14 1.72 43.01
N HIS A 752 -70.76 2.86 42.72
CA HIS A 752 -71.35 3.72 43.74
C HIS A 752 -72.78 3.22 44.01
N VAL A 753 -73.11 2.86 45.25
CA VAL A 753 -74.42 2.27 45.60
C VAL A 753 -75.10 3.01 46.75
N ARG A 754 -76.44 2.98 46.77
CA ARG A 754 -77.27 3.51 47.87
C ARG A 754 -77.98 2.36 48.59
N LEU A 755 -77.92 2.37 49.91
CA LEU A 755 -78.59 1.41 50.80
C LEU A 755 -80.06 1.77 51.01
N GLN A 756 -80.88 0.78 51.40
CA GLN A 756 -82.29 1.02 51.76
C GLN A 756 -82.47 2.03 52.92
N GLY A 757 -81.44 2.27 53.74
CA GLY A 757 -81.41 3.28 54.80
C GLY A 757 -80.95 4.70 54.36
N GLY A 758 -80.68 4.92 53.07
CA GLY A 758 -80.24 6.22 52.53
C GLY A 758 -78.73 6.47 52.55
N GLU A 759 -77.94 5.59 53.17
CA GLU A 759 -76.47 5.67 53.18
C GLU A 759 -75.86 5.26 51.83
N GLU A 760 -74.85 5.99 51.36
CA GLU A 760 -74.13 5.72 50.10
C GLU A 760 -72.75 5.10 50.37
N ARG A 761 -72.37 4.08 49.59
CA ARG A 761 -71.10 3.35 49.71
C ARG A 761 -70.53 2.98 48.35
N PHE A 762 -69.24 2.66 48.30
CA PHE A 762 -68.58 2.12 47.11
C PHE A 762 -68.33 0.61 47.27
N ILE A 763 -68.57 -0.15 46.20
CA ILE A 763 -68.34 -1.59 46.13
C ILE A 763 -67.53 -1.89 44.88
N ASN A 764 -66.42 -2.62 45.02
CA ASN A 764 -65.62 -3.08 43.88
C ASN A 764 -66.02 -4.51 43.53
N LYS A 765 -66.27 -4.80 42.25
CA LYS A 765 -66.50 -6.16 41.74
C LYS A 765 -65.69 -6.41 40.48
N ARG A 766 -65.42 -7.67 40.16
CA ARG A 766 -64.82 -8.04 38.88
C ARG A 766 -65.77 -7.64 37.73
N ALA A 767 -65.22 -7.21 36.61
CA ALA A 767 -66.01 -6.69 35.49
C ALA A 767 -67.01 -7.71 34.89
N GLU A 768 -66.76 -9.00 35.11
CA GLU A 768 -67.57 -10.15 34.68
C GLU A 768 -68.71 -10.50 35.66
N GLU A 769 -68.70 -9.94 36.87
CA GLU A 769 -69.75 -10.18 37.87
C GLU A 769 -70.94 -9.24 37.68
N ASP A 770 -72.14 -9.74 38.01
CA ASP A 770 -73.34 -8.91 38.03
C ASP A 770 -73.19 -7.73 39.01
N PRO A 771 -73.74 -6.55 38.66
CA PRO A 771 -73.77 -5.40 39.55
C PRO A 771 -74.29 -5.77 40.94
N PRO A 772 -73.77 -5.16 42.02
CA PRO A 772 -74.15 -5.50 43.38
C PRO A 772 -75.64 -5.23 43.61
N LYS A 773 -76.37 -6.29 44.02
CA LYS A 773 -77.77 -6.21 44.50
C LYS A 773 -77.86 -6.11 46.02
N GLN A 774 -76.80 -6.55 46.70
CA GLN A 774 -76.63 -6.53 48.16
C GLN A 774 -75.21 -6.08 48.52
N THR A 775 -75.04 -5.47 49.70
CA THR A 775 -73.73 -5.21 50.29
C THR A 775 -73.12 -6.47 50.87
N HIS A 776 -71.83 -6.43 51.23
CA HIS A 776 -71.14 -7.52 51.93
C HIS A 776 -71.82 -7.91 53.25
N ASP A 777 -72.60 -7.01 53.85
CA ASP A 777 -73.35 -7.21 55.11
C ASP A 777 -74.79 -7.72 54.87
N GLY A 778 -75.16 -8.06 53.64
CA GLY A 778 -76.46 -8.64 53.28
C GLY A 778 -77.60 -7.62 53.09
N GLN A 779 -77.33 -6.32 53.09
CA GLN A 779 -78.35 -5.28 52.87
C GLN A 779 -78.58 -5.03 51.38
N ASN A 780 -79.84 -4.94 50.93
CA ASN A 780 -80.17 -4.61 49.54
C ASN A 780 -79.71 -3.19 49.17
N CYS A 781 -79.13 -3.03 47.97
CA CYS A 781 -78.62 -1.76 47.47
C CYS A 781 -79.00 -1.47 46.01
N THR A 782 -79.01 -0.20 45.63
CA THR A 782 -79.21 0.27 44.25
C THR A 782 -77.95 0.93 43.71
N VAL A 783 -77.56 0.63 42.46
CA VAL A 783 -76.38 1.21 41.81
C VAL A 783 -76.71 2.60 41.29
N LEU A 784 -75.90 3.59 41.67
CA LEU A 784 -75.97 4.99 41.21
C LEU A 784 -75.04 5.25 40.02
N SER A 785 -73.80 4.78 40.06
CA SER A 785 -72.82 4.93 38.97
C SER A 785 -71.76 3.81 38.98
N THR A 786 -71.07 3.64 37.85
CA THR A 786 -70.00 2.65 37.69
C THR A 786 -68.85 3.23 36.88
N VAL A 787 -67.62 2.95 37.32
CA VAL A 787 -66.38 3.32 36.62
C VAL A 787 -65.43 2.13 36.58
N ASP A 788 -64.52 2.11 35.61
CA ASP A 788 -63.39 1.18 35.63
C ASP A 788 -62.46 1.52 36.78
N LEU A 789 -62.04 0.50 37.55
CA LEU A 789 -61.23 0.71 38.75
C LEU A 789 -59.80 1.15 38.39
N ALA A 790 -59.23 0.65 37.29
CA ALA A 790 -57.91 1.05 36.84
C ALA A 790 -57.94 2.53 36.43
N ASP A 791 -58.87 2.90 35.54
CA ASP A 791 -59.03 4.28 35.06
C ASP A 791 -59.24 5.24 36.25
N ASN A 792 -60.09 4.86 37.21
CA ASN A 792 -60.34 5.69 38.37
C ASN A 792 -59.10 5.91 39.26
N LEU A 793 -58.24 4.91 39.42
CA LEU A 793 -56.99 5.06 40.19
C LEU A 793 -55.96 5.89 39.42
N ILE A 794 -55.92 5.78 38.08
CA ILE A 794 -55.07 6.60 37.21
C ILE A 794 -55.47 8.06 37.29
N GLU A 795 -56.77 8.37 37.22
CA GLU A 795 -57.28 9.74 37.36
C GLU A 795 -56.87 10.38 38.70
N ILE A 796 -56.91 9.61 39.81
CA ILE A 796 -56.47 10.08 41.13
C ILE A 796 -54.94 10.24 41.17
N ALA A 797 -54.19 9.37 40.50
CA ALA A 797 -52.73 9.50 40.36
C ALA A 797 -52.35 10.77 39.58
N ASP A 798 -53.04 11.06 38.48
CA ASP A 798 -52.80 12.26 37.67
C ASP A 798 -53.16 13.52 38.45
N ALA A 799 -54.29 13.54 39.16
CA ALA A 799 -54.69 14.64 40.05
C ALA A 799 -53.68 14.88 41.19
N SER A 800 -53.00 13.83 41.66
CA SER A 800 -51.95 13.89 42.69
C SER A 800 -50.53 14.10 42.13
N LYS A 801 -50.36 14.20 40.80
CA LYS A 801 -49.06 14.23 40.09
C LYS A 801 -48.16 13.04 40.48
N THR A 802 -48.76 11.87 40.61
CA THR A 802 -48.09 10.61 40.89
C THR A 802 -47.79 9.92 39.57
N LYS A 803 -46.59 9.35 39.43
CA LYS A 803 -46.20 8.66 38.20
C LYS A 803 -46.91 7.30 38.11
N THR A 804 -47.56 7.02 36.99
CA THR A 804 -48.21 5.72 36.74
C THR A 804 -47.33 4.85 35.85
N GLU A 805 -47.19 3.56 36.18
CA GLU A 805 -46.56 2.53 35.35
C GLU A 805 -47.55 1.38 35.16
N ILE A 806 -47.76 1.00 33.90
CA ILE A 806 -48.61 -0.13 33.51
C ILE A 806 -47.74 -1.38 33.42
N ILE A 807 -48.20 -2.49 34.02
CA ILE A 807 -47.46 -3.75 34.13
C ILE A 807 -48.15 -4.81 33.29
N SER A 808 -47.42 -5.36 32.32
CA SER A 808 -47.94 -6.42 31.44
C SER A 808 -48.10 -7.74 32.19
N THR A 809 -49.07 -8.56 31.77
CA THR A 809 -49.21 -9.93 32.29
C THR A 809 -48.34 -10.95 31.55
N ASP A 810 -47.61 -10.53 30.51
CA ASP A 810 -46.83 -11.42 29.66
C ASP A 810 -45.48 -11.83 30.29
N THR A 811 -45.01 -11.09 31.30
CA THR A 811 -43.81 -11.43 32.07
C THR A 811 -44.17 -12.32 33.27
N SER A 812 -43.25 -13.20 33.69
CA SER A 812 -43.45 -14.06 34.88
C SER A 812 -43.72 -13.23 36.15
N GLU A 813 -43.02 -12.12 36.29
CA GLU A 813 -43.11 -11.21 37.43
C GLU A 813 -44.38 -10.35 37.35
N GLY A 814 -44.77 -9.88 36.17
CA GLY A 814 -46.05 -9.18 35.95
C GLY A 814 -47.27 -10.07 36.20
N ALA A 815 -47.22 -11.33 35.77
CA ALA A 815 -48.23 -12.34 36.13
C ALA A 815 -48.28 -12.58 37.64
N GLN A 816 -47.12 -12.64 38.31
CA GLN A 816 -47.05 -12.76 39.77
C GLN A 816 -47.64 -11.52 40.47
N PHE A 817 -47.36 -10.32 39.96
CA PHE A 817 -47.92 -9.07 40.46
C PHE A 817 -49.45 -9.07 40.38
N PHE A 818 -50.00 -9.50 39.25
CA PHE A 818 -51.44 -9.64 39.06
C PHE A 818 -52.05 -10.69 40.01
N GLN A 819 -51.46 -11.88 40.10
CA GLN A 819 -52.01 -13.00 40.89
C GLN A 819 -51.88 -12.79 42.40
N SER A 820 -50.75 -12.26 42.87
CA SER A 820 -50.42 -12.18 44.30
C SER A 820 -50.86 -10.87 44.95
N PHE A 821 -50.90 -9.78 44.17
CA PHE A 821 -51.23 -8.43 44.67
C PHE A 821 -52.47 -7.84 43.99
N TYR A 822 -53.26 -8.68 43.31
CA TYR A 822 -54.48 -8.31 42.60
C TYR A 822 -54.27 -7.23 41.53
N GLY A 823 -53.04 -7.07 41.01
CA GLY A 823 -52.72 -6.12 39.95
C GLY A 823 -52.70 -4.66 40.36
N MET A 824 -52.67 -4.34 41.65
CA MET A 824 -52.66 -2.96 42.16
C MET A 824 -51.60 -2.77 43.25
N GLY A 825 -50.71 -1.81 43.06
CA GLY A 825 -49.66 -1.48 44.01
C GLY A 825 -49.19 -0.03 43.90
N ALA A 826 -48.55 0.48 44.93
CA ALA A 826 -47.90 1.80 44.86
C ALA A 826 -46.62 1.84 45.70
N PHE A 827 -45.65 2.61 45.23
CA PHE A 827 -44.53 3.05 46.06
C PHE A 827 -44.89 4.34 46.78
N LEU A 828 -44.49 4.47 48.03
CA LEU A 828 -44.65 5.66 48.86
C LEU A 828 -43.41 6.57 48.73
N ARG A 829 -43.59 7.87 48.99
CA ARG A 829 -42.50 8.85 49.09
C ARG A 829 -41.81 8.78 50.47
N TYR A 830 -42.61 8.53 51.50
CA TYR A 830 -42.21 8.42 52.90
C TYR A 830 -43.23 7.54 53.63
N LYS A 831 -42.88 7.10 54.84
CA LYS A 831 -43.75 6.31 55.72
C LYS A 831 -44.17 7.11 56.94
#